data_AF-A0A832ARX7-F1
#
_entry.id   AF-A0A832ARX7-F1
#
_cell.length_a   1.000
_cell.length_b   1.000
_cell.length_c   1.000
_cell.angle_alpha   90.00
_cell.angle_beta   90.00
_cell.angle_gamma   90.00
#
_symmetry.space_group_name_H-M   'P 1'
#
loop_
_entity.id
_entity.type
_entity.pdbx_description
1 polymer ?
#
loop_
_entity_poly.entity_id
_entity_poly.type
_entity_poly.pdbx_seq_one_letter_code
_entity_poly.pdbx_strand_id
1 'polypeptide(L)'
;MRSPMTQSARARGFTLIELLVVMAITTILLGLIFGPMVQSFNLTNRARVQVLAQDTARSAMETIQRDLANGVFVFDEIPSPGQLQAGETPLPNSIRFWVRDNTGTMRSMLLPFAMMDLVPPARANDQNASVPLNQIDPTTGLPINRGDLSLPVTPGRVIVRYFLGLRDNHTPPNAGAGSGPAIPYGDYYDNPRDPFVNSVSLHNPMILYRAVVSPYLPDGQVDRRLFHVDANGRPILYDPDFFCDSSPAGSVVLPGGITSAAVPGWKDDNGDGRAEICENWRAVARPVVPVDRADEVLLQRDDKGNVLYNPNGMPRPAPQVRLQPAYVGNDAGAPSALGDVANESPSVAPSAWIETNGAWVTPYRVYVFRSGLDAPVLDYFLAMGDGTIHHQTYDTTSGATTDALTDFQLDANGQLPLGKRPDLMFTVDVNRGMVNFVFPDWVVLHNANGKPIPSVYNPADVNAQYAAAVQAQGGANNNAYRYITLASLDPQYNPDIGQPPAPPRPPLEKQSDGRTYIPNVRIVPGSEIVRGPDMRPGPHYGQEITYTRVPRWGNDPMKLGPNEYMINYTDGPNKTANDPIQAAGTIIFDSQPDPDPMPDPNNPDGKPRAHWLPVFSYDANGNLTAPAAKITVTYKIQNNLPSDVVKADYLTRQLMTVAVGVRLFDLNSGQPQQATLTQQVKVRNIQR
;
A
#
# COMPACT_ATOMS: atom_id res chain seq x y z
N MET A 1 -114.32 5.74 25.97
CA MET A 1 -113.06 4.96 25.88
C MET A 1 -112.68 4.90 24.41
N ARG A 2 -111.77 5.78 23.94
CA ARG A 2 -110.31 5.56 23.77
C ARG A 2 -109.97 4.34 22.92
N SER A 3 -109.53 4.55 21.67
CA SER A 3 -108.16 4.28 21.15
C SER A 3 -108.14 4.18 19.60
N PRO A 4 -106.97 4.31 18.93
CA PRO A 4 -106.77 5.29 17.85
C PRO A 4 -106.40 4.69 16.47
N MET A 5 -106.23 5.63 15.52
CA MET A 5 -105.65 5.57 14.16
C MET A 5 -104.71 4.40 13.82
N THR A 6 -104.81 3.93 12.58
CA THR A 6 -103.63 3.62 11.75
C THR A 6 -103.87 4.01 10.28
N GLN A 7 -103.18 5.08 9.87
CA GLN A 7 -103.00 5.49 8.49
C GLN A 7 -102.10 4.44 7.81
N SER A 8 -102.57 3.75 6.78
CA SER A 8 -101.71 2.89 5.94
C SER A 8 -100.78 3.76 5.11
N ALA A 9 -99.54 3.91 5.55
CA ALA A 9 -98.46 4.42 4.72
C ALA A 9 -98.19 3.42 3.58
N ARG A 10 -98.50 3.80 2.34
CA ARG A 10 -98.03 3.08 1.14
C ARG A 10 -96.51 3.08 1.14
N ALA A 11 -95.91 1.92 1.41
CA ALA A 11 -94.50 1.69 1.14
C ALA A 11 -94.27 1.75 -0.38
N ARG A 12 -93.75 2.89 -0.87
CA ARG A 12 -93.18 2.96 -2.21
C ARG A 12 -91.85 2.22 -2.17
N GLY A 13 -91.82 0.98 -2.66
CA GLY A 13 -90.56 0.26 -2.89
C GLY A 13 -89.76 0.93 -4.00
N PHE A 14 -88.44 0.99 -3.84
CA PHE A 14 -87.53 1.48 -4.87
C PHE A 14 -87.66 0.67 -6.15
N THR A 15 -87.65 1.36 -7.29
CA THR A 15 -87.63 0.70 -8.60
C THR A 15 -86.25 0.09 -8.86
N LEU A 16 -86.20 -0.99 -9.65
CA LEU A 16 -84.94 -1.70 -9.96
C LEU A 16 -83.90 -0.79 -10.62
N ILE A 17 -84.35 0.22 -11.38
CA ILE A 17 -83.48 1.21 -12.01
C ILE A 17 -82.89 2.20 -11.00
N GLU A 18 -83.62 2.59 -9.96
CA GLU A 18 -83.11 3.43 -8.88
C GLU A 18 -82.04 2.70 -8.07
N LEU A 19 -82.24 1.41 -7.78
CA LEU A 19 -81.22 0.60 -7.11
C LEU A 19 -79.94 0.48 -7.95
N LEU A 20 -80.06 0.30 -9.27
CA LEU A 20 -78.91 0.19 -10.17
C LEU A 20 -78.15 1.52 -10.28
N VAL A 21 -78.85 2.65 -10.39
CA VAL A 21 -78.24 3.98 -10.42
C VAL A 21 -77.56 4.31 -9.10
N VAL A 22 -78.19 3.99 -7.95
CA VAL A 22 -77.57 4.20 -6.64
C VAL A 22 -76.31 3.34 -6.51
N MET A 23 -76.34 2.07 -6.93
CA MET A 23 -75.14 1.24 -6.93
C MET A 23 -74.05 1.81 -7.84
N ALA A 24 -74.38 2.23 -9.06
CA ALA A 24 -73.41 2.81 -9.99
C ALA A 24 -72.77 4.10 -9.43
N ILE A 25 -73.58 5.02 -8.90
CA ILE A 25 -73.10 6.27 -8.30
C ILE A 25 -72.26 5.97 -7.05
N THR A 26 -72.68 5.04 -6.19
CA THR A 26 -71.91 4.64 -5.00
C THR A 26 -70.56 4.04 -5.42
N THR A 27 -70.51 3.23 -6.47
CA THR A 27 -69.25 2.63 -6.96
C THR A 27 -68.30 3.70 -7.49
N ILE A 28 -68.81 4.69 -8.22
CA ILE A 28 -68.01 5.83 -8.71
C ILE A 28 -67.53 6.70 -7.54
N LEU A 29 -68.40 7.01 -6.57
CA LEU A 29 -68.04 7.79 -5.38
C LEU A 29 -67.00 7.08 -4.51
N LEU A 30 -67.19 5.79 -4.24
CA LEU A 30 -66.22 4.99 -3.49
C LEU A 30 -64.90 4.87 -4.27
N GLY A 31 -64.93 4.71 -5.59
CA GLY A 31 -63.74 4.71 -6.42
C GLY A 31 -62.96 6.03 -6.36
N LEU A 32 -63.66 7.16 -6.43
CA LEU A 32 -63.06 8.50 -6.36
C LEU A 32 -62.50 8.85 -4.97
N ILE A 33 -63.06 8.29 -3.89
CA ILE A 33 -62.58 8.50 -2.52
C ILE A 33 -61.43 7.52 -2.18
N PHE A 34 -61.60 6.23 -2.46
CA PHE A 34 -60.62 5.21 -2.06
C PHE A 34 -59.37 5.17 -2.95
N GLY A 35 -59.49 5.50 -4.24
CA GLY A 35 -58.34 5.52 -5.15
C GLY A 35 -57.20 6.44 -4.67
N PRO A 36 -57.45 7.74 -4.44
CA PRO A 36 -56.47 8.66 -3.90
C PRO A 36 -55.99 8.29 -2.49
N MET A 37 -56.85 7.68 -1.66
CA MET A 37 -56.50 7.24 -0.30
C MET A 37 -55.46 6.11 -0.32
N VAL A 38 -55.67 5.08 -1.14
CA VAL A 38 -54.70 3.97 -1.32
C VAL A 38 -53.37 4.49 -1.89
N GLN A 39 -53.43 5.42 -2.85
CA GLN A 39 -52.23 6.07 -3.38
C GLN A 39 -51.49 6.87 -2.30
N SER A 40 -52.21 7.59 -1.43
CA SER A 40 -51.63 8.37 -0.32
C SER A 40 -50.94 7.48 0.72
N PHE A 41 -51.53 6.33 1.06
CA PHE A 41 -50.89 5.35 1.94
C PHE A 41 -49.63 4.75 1.30
N ASN A 42 -49.67 4.43 0.00
CA ASN A 42 -48.50 3.93 -0.72
C ASN A 42 -47.37 4.98 -0.79
N LEU A 43 -47.69 6.25 -1.03
CA LEU A 43 -46.71 7.34 -0.99
C LEU A 43 -46.08 7.51 0.39
N THR A 44 -46.90 7.44 1.44
CA THR A 44 -46.42 7.56 2.83
C THR A 44 -45.53 6.38 3.22
N ASN A 45 -45.91 5.16 2.83
CA ASN A 45 -45.09 3.96 3.06
C ASN A 45 -43.75 4.03 2.31
N ARG A 46 -43.75 4.45 1.04
CA ARG A 46 -42.53 4.67 0.26
C ARG A 46 -41.62 5.71 0.91
N ALA A 47 -42.17 6.85 1.33
CA ALA A 47 -41.41 7.88 2.02
C ALA A 47 -40.79 7.34 3.32
N ARG A 48 -41.53 6.54 4.11
CA ARG A 48 -41.02 5.91 5.33
C ARG A 48 -39.88 4.92 5.04
N VAL A 49 -40.02 4.07 4.01
CA VAL A 49 -38.98 3.10 3.63
C VAL A 49 -37.75 3.82 3.08
N GLN A 50 -37.92 4.93 2.35
CA GLN A 50 -36.81 5.75 1.87
C GLN A 50 -36.04 6.40 3.01
N VAL A 51 -36.72 6.98 4.01
CA VAL A 51 -36.08 7.53 5.21
C VAL A 51 -35.35 6.43 5.97
N LEU A 52 -35.98 5.25 6.14
CA LEU A 52 -35.35 4.11 6.79
C LEU A 52 -34.09 3.63 6.04
N ALA A 53 -34.11 3.58 4.70
CA ALA A 53 -32.96 3.20 3.90
C ALA A 53 -31.80 4.20 4.09
N GLN A 54 -32.09 5.50 4.10
CA GLN A 54 -31.09 6.54 4.35
C GLN A 54 -30.50 6.46 5.76
N ASP A 55 -31.32 6.29 6.79
CA ASP A 55 -30.86 6.22 8.17
C ASP A 55 -30.07 4.92 8.43
N THR A 56 -30.50 3.81 7.83
CA THR A 56 -29.76 2.54 7.87
C THR A 56 -28.41 2.69 7.17
N ALA A 57 -28.36 3.30 5.98
CA ALA A 57 -27.12 3.52 5.25
C ALA A 57 -26.15 4.42 6.06
N ARG A 58 -26.65 5.51 6.67
CA ARG A 58 -25.84 6.39 7.54
C ARG A 58 -25.31 5.63 8.75
N SER A 59 -26.17 4.91 9.47
CA SER A 59 -25.76 4.14 10.64
C SER A 59 -24.74 3.05 10.31
N ALA A 60 -24.93 2.35 9.18
CA ALA A 60 -23.99 1.34 8.69
C ALA A 60 -22.63 1.98 8.35
N MET A 61 -22.64 3.08 7.60
CA MET A 61 -21.43 3.83 7.22
C MET A 61 -20.69 4.36 8.45
N GLU A 62 -21.39 4.99 9.40
CA GLU A 62 -20.79 5.49 10.64
C GLU A 62 -20.13 4.37 11.45
N THR A 63 -20.75 3.19 11.50
CA THR A 63 -20.19 2.03 12.21
C THR A 63 -18.94 1.51 11.51
N ILE A 64 -19.00 1.31 10.19
CA ILE A 64 -17.84 0.86 9.40
C ILE A 64 -16.70 1.87 9.48
N GLN A 65 -16.98 3.16 9.33
CA GLN A 65 -15.98 4.23 9.41
C GLN A 65 -15.32 4.25 10.79
N ARG A 66 -16.10 4.12 11.87
CA ARG A 66 -15.56 4.07 13.23
C ARG A 66 -14.66 2.86 13.43
N ASP A 67 -15.07 1.68 12.97
CA ASP A 67 -14.28 0.46 13.12
C ASP A 67 -13.01 0.50 12.26
N LEU A 68 -13.08 1.06 11.04
CA LEU A 68 -11.92 1.28 10.16
C LEU A 68 -10.93 2.29 10.73
N ALA A 69 -11.42 3.43 11.24
CA ALA A 69 -10.57 4.46 11.84
C ALA A 69 -9.89 3.95 13.12
N ASN A 70 -10.55 3.05 13.84
CA ASN A 70 -9.99 2.34 14.99
C ASN A 70 -9.15 1.13 14.60
N GLY A 71 -9.19 0.66 13.35
CA GLY A 71 -8.41 -0.50 12.90
C GLY A 71 -6.91 -0.21 12.90
N VAL A 72 -6.13 -1.12 13.47
CA VAL A 72 -4.67 -1.14 13.31
C VAL A 72 -4.29 -1.78 11.98
N PHE A 73 -5.04 -2.79 11.55
CA PHE A 73 -4.86 -3.50 10.29
C PHE A 73 -6.18 -3.67 9.56
N VAL A 74 -6.13 -3.58 8.23
CA VAL A 74 -7.17 -4.06 7.32
C VAL A 74 -6.54 -5.08 6.38
N PHE A 75 -7.13 -6.26 6.31
CA PHE A 75 -6.68 -7.30 5.41
C PHE A 75 -7.23 -7.09 4.00
N ASP A 76 -6.34 -7.22 3.03
CA ASP A 76 -6.63 -7.33 1.62
C ASP A 76 -6.14 -8.72 1.20
N GLU A 77 -7.08 -9.66 1.16
CA GLU A 77 -6.81 -11.08 0.97
C GLU A 77 -7.19 -11.49 -0.45
N ILE A 78 -6.28 -12.19 -1.10
CA ILE A 78 -6.52 -12.82 -2.40
C ILE A 78 -6.56 -14.33 -2.14
N PRO A 79 -7.56 -15.06 -2.67
CA PRO A 79 -7.67 -16.51 -2.51
C PRO A 79 -6.36 -17.20 -2.90
N SER A 80 -5.90 -18.11 -2.06
CA SER A 80 -4.82 -19.02 -2.46
C SER A 80 -5.33 -19.97 -3.56
N PRO A 81 -4.49 -20.45 -4.49
CA PRO A 81 -4.93 -21.33 -5.59
C PRO A 81 -5.71 -22.58 -5.14
N GLY A 82 -5.46 -23.09 -3.93
CA GLY A 82 -6.19 -24.23 -3.36
C GLY A 82 -7.59 -23.91 -2.81
N GLN A 83 -8.00 -22.65 -2.81
CA GLN A 83 -9.31 -22.17 -2.32
C GLN A 83 -10.26 -21.76 -3.46
N LEU A 84 -9.80 -21.90 -4.70
CA LEU A 84 -10.56 -21.61 -5.90
C LEU A 84 -11.12 -22.89 -6.48
N GLN A 85 -12.36 -22.86 -6.96
CA GLN A 85 -12.87 -23.94 -7.80
C GLN A 85 -12.22 -23.89 -9.19
N ALA A 86 -12.17 -25.03 -9.88
CA ALA A 86 -11.56 -25.12 -11.21
C ALA A 86 -12.20 -24.12 -12.18
N GLY A 87 -11.39 -23.20 -12.71
CA GLY A 87 -11.84 -22.14 -13.62
C GLY A 87 -12.19 -20.80 -12.95
N GLU A 88 -12.11 -20.69 -11.62
CA GLU A 88 -12.26 -19.40 -10.94
C GLU A 88 -10.99 -18.56 -11.04
N THR A 89 -11.18 -17.25 -11.26
CA THR A 89 -10.09 -16.27 -11.19
C THR A 89 -9.98 -15.76 -9.75
N PRO A 90 -8.77 -15.65 -9.16
CA PRO A 90 -8.60 -15.07 -7.84
C PRO A 90 -9.12 -13.63 -7.82
N LEU A 91 -10.12 -13.37 -6.98
CA LEU A 91 -10.67 -12.04 -6.76
C LEU A 91 -10.41 -11.60 -5.31
N PRO A 92 -9.95 -10.35 -5.08
CA PRO A 92 -9.67 -9.86 -3.74
C PRO A 92 -10.95 -9.77 -2.89
N ASN A 93 -10.81 -10.12 -1.61
CA ASN A 93 -11.84 -9.95 -0.58
C ASN A 93 -13.22 -10.46 -1.02
N SER A 94 -13.25 -11.63 -1.67
CA SER A 94 -14.44 -12.18 -2.30
C SER A 94 -15.17 -13.20 -1.44
N ILE A 95 -16.48 -13.34 -1.66
CA ILE A 95 -17.34 -14.34 -1.01
C ILE A 95 -18.02 -15.18 -2.08
N ARG A 96 -18.24 -16.47 -1.80
CA ARG A 96 -19.00 -17.34 -2.69
C ARG A 96 -20.48 -16.96 -2.69
N PHE A 97 -20.96 -16.55 -3.86
CA PHE A 97 -22.33 -16.20 -4.15
C PHE A 97 -23.04 -17.36 -4.84
N TRP A 98 -23.99 -17.98 -4.13
CA TRP A 98 -24.82 -19.07 -4.65
C TRP A 98 -26.08 -18.53 -5.30
N VAL A 99 -26.25 -18.78 -6.60
CA VAL A 99 -27.34 -18.24 -7.41
C VAL A 99 -27.81 -19.28 -8.42
N ARG A 100 -29.03 -19.12 -8.96
CA ARG A 100 -29.53 -19.97 -10.04
C ARG A 100 -29.06 -19.45 -11.40
N ASP A 101 -28.60 -20.36 -12.24
CA ASP A 101 -28.32 -20.08 -13.65
C ASP A 101 -29.63 -19.94 -14.47
N ASN A 102 -29.50 -19.67 -15.77
CA ASN A 102 -30.65 -19.54 -16.67
C ASN A 102 -31.51 -20.82 -16.83
N THR A 103 -31.04 -21.97 -16.34
CA THR A 103 -31.79 -23.25 -16.30
C THR A 103 -32.46 -23.50 -14.95
N GLY A 104 -32.19 -22.66 -13.95
CA GLY A 104 -32.66 -22.85 -12.58
C GLY A 104 -31.72 -23.68 -11.70
N THR A 105 -30.61 -24.15 -12.27
CA THR A 105 -29.61 -24.96 -11.55
C THR A 105 -28.81 -24.06 -10.63
N MET A 106 -28.60 -24.50 -9.39
CA MET A 106 -27.78 -23.77 -8.43
C MET A 106 -26.31 -23.85 -8.85
N ARG A 107 -25.67 -22.69 -8.96
CA ARG A 107 -24.24 -22.53 -9.23
C ARG A 107 -23.66 -21.49 -8.29
N SER A 108 -22.34 -21.53 -8.14
CA SER A 108 -21.62 -20.55 -7.36
C SER A 108 -20.75 -19.66 -8.24
N MET A 109 -20.49 -18.44 -7.77
CA MET A 109 -19.50 -17.53 -8.33
C MET A 109 -18.90 -16.65 -7.24
N LEU A 110 -17.75 -16.04 -7.48
CA LEU A 110 -17.13 -15.13 -6.51
C LEU A 110 -17.66 -13.71 -6.67
N LEU A 111 -18.09 -13.10 -5.56
CA LEU A 111 -18.48 -11.70 -5.49
C LEU A 111 -17.29 -10.89 -4.93
N PRO A 112 -16.61 -10.05 -5.73
CA PRO A 112 -15.41 -9.34 -5.30
C PRO A 112 -15.74 -8.21 -4.32
N PHE A 113 -14.79 -7.89 -3.42
CA PHE A 113 -14.90 -6.80 -2.43
C PHE A 113 -16.14 -6.87 -1.54
N ALA A 114 -16.66 -8.08 -1.35
CA ALA A 114 -17.84 -8.38 -0.56
C ALA A 114 -17.49 -8.68 0.91
N MET A 115 -16.21 -8.83 1.24
CA MET A 115 -15.69 -9.04 2.59
C MET A 115 -14.65 -7.97 2.96
N MET A 116 -14.47 -7.71 4.25
CA MET A 116 -13.33 -6.95 4.77
C MET A 116 -13.07 -7.36 6.21
N ASP A 117 -11.82 -7.67 6.50
CA ASP A 117 -11.38 -7.96 7.86
C ASP A 117 -10.52 -6.82 8.38
N LEU A 118 -10.81 -6.41 9.61
CA LEU A 118 -9.99 -5.43 10.33
C LEU A 118 -9.64 -5.93 11.71
N VAL A 119 -8.45 -5.55 12.18
CA VAL A 119 -7.95 -5.87 13.51
C VAL A 119 -7.92 -4.57 14.32
N PRO A 120 -8.73 -4.44 15.38
CA PRO A 120 -8.65 -3.31 16.30
C PRO A 120 -7.37 -3.37 17.14
N PRO A 121 -6.97 -2.27 17.81
CA PRO A 121 -5.81 -2.25 18.69
C PRO A 121 -5.99 -3.17 19.87
N ALA A 122 -4.88 -3.71 20.37
CA ALA A 122 -4.83 -4.47 21.60
C ALA A 122 -5.38 -3.63 22.75
N ARG A 123 -6.28 -4.23 23.52
CA ARG A 123 -6.66 -3.75 24.85
C ARG A 123 -5.67 -4.28 25.87
N ALA A 124 -5.54 -3.62 27.02
CA ALA A 124 -4.57 -4.00 28.06
C ALA A 124 -4.63 -5.49 28.45
N ASN A 125 -5.83 -6.07 28.48
CA ASN A 125 -6.05 -7.49 28.82
C ASN A 125 -5.77 -8.47 27.65
N ASP A 126 -5.61 -7.99 26.42
CA ASP A 126 -5.31 -8.85 25.26
C ASP A 126 -3.84 -9.32 25.26
N GLN A 127 -2.96 -8.64 26.01
CA GLN A 127 -1.52 -8.89 26.03
C GLN A 127 -1.05 -9.82 27.16
N ASN A 128 -1.87 -10.05 28.19
CA ASN A 128 -1.44 -10.79 29.37
C ASN A 128 -2.37 -11.97 29.67
N ALA A 129 -1.98 -13.17 29.23
CA ALA A 129 -2.67 -14.42 29.50
C ALA A 129 -2.75 -14.78 31.00
N SER A 130 -2.05 -14.04 31.87
CA SER A 130 -1.97 -14.29 33.31
C SER A 130 -2.92 -13.45 34.16
N VAL A 131 -3.74 -12.56 33.57
CA VAL A 131 -4.73 -11.77 34.32
C VAL A 131 -6.06 -12.53 34.36
N PRO A 132 -6.52 -13.00 35.54
CA PRO A 132 -7.77 -13.75 35.64
C PRO A 132 -8.99 -12.87 35.35
N LEU A 133 -9.95 -13.40 34.58
CA LEU A 133 -11.22 -12.74 34.19
C LEU A 133 -12.14 -12.32 35.37
N ASN A 134 -11.75 -12.57 36.62
CA ASN A 134 -12.56 -12.39 37.82
C ASN A 134 -12.08 -11.25 38.74
N GLN A 135 -11.12 -10.42 38.34
CA GLN A 135 -10.73 -9.26 39.16
C GLN A 135 -11.84 -8.20 39.15
N ILE A 136 -12.37 -7.96 40.35
CA ILE A 136 -13.32 -6.89 40.70
C ILE A 136 -12.50 -5.69 41.14
N ASP A 137 -12.78 -4.50 40.60
CA ASP A 137 -12.17 -3.25 41.06
C ASP A 137 -12.54 -3.02 42.55
N PRO A 138 -11.55 -2.91 43.46
CA PRO A 138 -11.80 -2.81 44.90
C PRO A 138 -12.47 -1.48 45.32
N THR A 139 -12.54 -0.49 44.44
CA THR A 139 -13.20 0.80 44.69
C THR A 139 -14.65 0.84 44.24
N THR A 140 -15.05 -0.01 43.28
CA THR A 140 -16.38 0.05 42.63
C THR A 140 -17.18 -1.26 42.73
N GLY A 141 -16.56 -2.38 43.12
CA GLY A 141 -17.26 -3.64 43.37
C GLY A 141 -17.84 -4.31 42.12
N LEU A 142 -17.47 -3.83 40.93
CA LEU A 142 -17.89 -4.38 39.64
C LEU A 142 -16.71 -5.07 38.93
N PRO A 143 -16.96 -6.05 38.03
CA PRO A 143 -15.93 -6.59 37.16
C PRO A 143 -15.26 -5.46 36.39
N ILE A 144 -13.93 -5.49 36.29
CA ILE A 144 -13.15 -4.54 35.48
C ILE A 144 -13.52 -4.76 34.01
N ASN A 145 -14.61 -4.15 33.55
CA ASN A 145 -15.07 -4.27 32.18
C ASN A 145 -15.91 -3.07 31.80
N ARG A 146 -15.23 -1.93 31.57
CA ARG A 146 -15.63 -0.81 30.69
C ARG A 146 -14.61 0.33 30.81
N GLY A 147 -13.67 0.43 29.85
CA GLY A 147 -12.90 1.67 29.63
C GLY A 147 -11.38 1.56 29.48
N ASP A 148 -10.80 0.37 29.26
CA ASP A 148 -9.35 0.22 29.29
C ASP A 148 -8.61 0.88 28.12
N LEU A 149 -7.43 1.43 28.46
CA LEU A 149 -6.51 2.15 27.58
C LEU A 149 -6.13 1.29 26.36
N SER A 150 -6.48 1.74 25.16
CA SER A 150 -6.02 1.13 23.91
C SER A 150 -4.55 1.47 23.68
N LEU A 151 -3.69 0.47 23.50
CA LEU A 151 -2.31 0.69 23.11
C LEU A 151 -2.25 0.89 21.60
N PRO A 152 -1.87 2.08 21.09
CA PRO A 152 -2.07 2.43 19.69
C PRO A 152 -1.14 1.69 18.69
N VAL A 153 -0.23 0.83 19.15
CA VAL A 153 0.86 0.26 18.33
C VAL A 153 0.82 -1.27 18.23
N THR A 154 -0.05 -1.98 18.95
CA THR A 154 -0.08 -3.46 18.94
C THR A 154 -1.42 -4.01 18.42
N PRO A 155 -1.42 -5.03 17.53
CA PRO A 155 -2.64 -5.73 17.10
C PRO A 155 -3.38 -6.34 18.29
N GLY A 156 -4.72 -6.22 18.31
CA GLY A 156 -5.57 -7.04 19.16
C GLY A 156 -5.67 -8.49 18.68
N ARG A 157 -6.27 -9.35 19.52
CA ARG A 157 -6.48 -10.78 19.20
C ARG A 157 -7.76 -11.05 18.40
N VAL A 158 -8.60 -10.04 18.25
CA VAL A 158 -9.92 -10.13 17.63
C VAL A 158 -9.88 -9.58 16.22
N ILE A 159 -10.69 -10.15 15.33
CA ILE A 159 -10.99 -9.66 13.98
C ILE A 159 -12.44 -9.16 13.98
N VAL A 160 -12.65 -7.99 13.39
CA VAL A 160 -13.97 -7.52 13.00
C VAL A 160 -14.12 -7.76 11.51
N ARG A 161 -15.07 -8.60 11.13
CA ARG A 161 -15.37 -8.95 9.73
C ARG A 161 -16.65 -8.30 9.29
N TYR A 162 -16.58 -7.52 8.21
CA TYR A 162 -17.75 -7.08 7.46
C TYR A 162 -17.89 -7.95 6.22
N PHE A 163 -19.09 -8.41 5.93
CA PHE A 163 -19.30 -9.31 4.80
C PHE A 163 -20.74 -9.31 4.29
N LEU A 164 -20.91 -9.56 2.99
CA LEU A 164 -22.21 -9.90 2.43
C LEU A 164 -22.46 -11.41 2.60
N GLY A 165 -23.59 -11.77 3.20
CA GLY A 165 -24.00 -13.17 3.36
C GLY A 165 -25.47 -13.35 3.00
N LEU A 166 -25.89 -14.59 2.76
CA LEU A 166 -27.31 -14.90 2.57
C LEU A 166 -28.10 -14.57 3.84
N ARG A 167 -29.36 -14.16 3.69
CA ARG A 167 -30.28 -13.97 4.81
C ARG A 167 -30.43 -15.25 5.62
N ASP A 168 -30.54 -16.35 4.90
CA ASP A 168 -30.66 -17.71 5.38
C ASP A 168 -29.55 -18.55 4.76
N ASN A 169 -28.63 -19.03 5.60
CA ASN A 169 -27.45 -19.76 5.17
C ASN A 169 -27.49 -21.23 5.57
N HIS A 170 -28.66 -21.76 5.98
CA HIS A 170 -28.76 -23.17 6.31
C HIS A 170 -28.46 -24.05 5.09
N THR A 171 -27.90 -25.21 5.39
CA THR A 171 -27.44 -26.20 4.43
C THR A 171 -28.47 -27.33 4.35
N PRO A 172 -28.51 -28.11 3.26
CA PRO A 172 -29.33 -29.31 3.22
C PRO A 172 -28.91 -30.32 4.31
N PRO A 173 -29.84 -31.11 4.89
CA PRO A 173 -29.48 -32.12 5.87
C PRO A 173 -28.48 -33.14 5.29
N ASN A 174 -27.41 -33.44 6.03
CA ASN A 174 -26.30 -34.32 5.59
C ASN A 174 -25.51 -33.79 4.38
N ALA A 175 -25.45 -32.47 4.21
CA ALA A 175 -24.59 -31.85 3.21
C ALA A 175 -23.10 -32.19 3.44
N GLY A 176 -22.42 -32.68 2.40
CA GLY A 176 -20.96 -32.77 2.41
C GLY A 176 -20.32 -31.40 2.19
N ALA A 177 -19.04 -31.25 2.55
CA ALA A 177 -18.31 -30.00 2.32
C ALA A 177 -18.48 -29.52 0.86
N GLY A 178 -18.91 -28.27 0.68
CA GLY A 178 -19.17 -27.67 -0.64
C GLY A 178 -20.55 -27.92 -1.25
N SER A 179 -21.53 -28.46 -0.52
CA SER A 179 -22.90 -28.68 -1.04
C SER A 179 -23.69 -27.39 -1.29
N GLY A 180 -23.21 -26.26 -0.77
CA GLY A 180 -23.89 -24.96 -0.85
C GLY A 180 -25.12 -24.87 0.07
N PRO A 181 -25.79 -23.71 0.09
CA PRO A 181 -26.97 -23.47 0.91
C PRO A 181 -28.18 -24.23 0.36
N ALA A 182 -29.14 -24.56 1.22
CA ALA A 182 -30.38 -25.22 0.81
C ALA A 182 -31.25 -24.32 -0.09
N ILE A 183 -31.21 -23.01 0.17
CA ILE A 183 -31.89 -21.99 -0.64
C ILE A 183 -30.82 -21.02 -1.17
N PRO A 184 -30.52 -21.00 -2.48
CA PRO A 184 -29.60 -20.02 -3.04
C PRO A 184 -30.21 -18.61 -3.01
N TYR A 185 -29.42 -17.61 -3.40
CA TYR A 185 -29.90 -16.23 -3.53
C TYR A 185 -31.18 -16.15 -4.38
N GLY A 186 -32.14 -15.41 -3.88
CA GLY A 186 -33.37 -15.09 -4.59
C GLY A 186 -34.14 -13.99 -3.89
N ASP A 187 -34.58 -12.98 -4.64
CA ASP A 187 -35.42 -11.91 -4.11
C ASP A 187 -36.81 -11.92 -4.75
N TYR A 188 -37.78 -12.36 -3.95
CA TYR A 188 -39.21 -12.35 -4.31
C TYR A 188 -39.73 -10.95 -4.67
N TYR A 189 -39.27 -9.89 -4.00
CA TYR A 189 -39.81 -8.55 -4.21
C TYR A 189 -39.24 -7.88 -5.47
N ASP A 190 -38.01 -8.22 -5.87
CA ASP A 190 -37.39 -7.70 -7.09
C ASP A 190 -38.09 -8.24 -8.36
N ASN A 191 -38.46 -9.52 -8.38
CA ASN A 191 -39.22 -10.11 -9.49
C ASN A 191 -40.16 -11.22 -9.02
N PRO A 192 -41.41 -10.90 -8.64
CA PRO A 192 -42.40 -11.90 -8.24
C PRO A 192 -42.77 -12.90 -9.34
N ARG A 193 -42.42 -12.59 -10.59
CA ARG A 193 -42.68 -13.44 -11.77
C ARG A 193 -41.50 -14.36 -12.10
N ASP A 194 -40.42 -14.31 -11.33
CA ASP A 194 -39.32 -15.23 -11.48
C ASP A 194 -39.82 -16.67 -11.22
N PRO A 195 -39.72 -17.60 -12.19
CA PRO A 195 -40.19 -18.96 -12.01
C PRO A 195 -39.48 -19.69 -10.87
N PHE A 196 -38.30 -19.22 -10.45
CA PHE A 196 -37.50 -19.83 -9.40
C PHE A 196 -37.61 -19.14 -8.03
N VAL A 197 -38.19 -17.94 -7.97
CA VAL A 197 -38.40 -17.16 -6.74
C VAL A 197 -39.85 -16.65 -6.69
N ASN A 198 -40.80 -17.55 -6.88
CA ASN A 198 -42.23 -17.25 -6.98
C ASN A 198 -42.97 -17.26 -5.63
N SER A 199 -42.26 -17.45 -4.52
CA SER A 199 -42.81 -17.54 -3.17
C SER A 199 -41.93 -16.79 -2.16
N VAL A 200 -42.58 -16.19 -1.15
CA VAL A 200 -41.89 -15.56 0.00
C VAL A 200 -41.05 -16.58 0.78
N SER A 201 -41.38 -17.87 0.73
CA SER A 201 -40.56 -18.92 1.35
C SER A 201 -39.20 -19.13 0.67
N LEU A 202 -39.05 -18.67 -0.58
CA LEU A 202 -37.81 -18.73 -1.35
C LEU A 202 -37.06 -17.38 -1.35
N HIS A 203 -37.55 -16.39 -0.61
CA HIS A 203 -36.90 -15.09 -0.46
C HIS A 203 -35.67 -15.24 0.45
N ASN A 204 -34.49 -15.19 -0.16
CA ASN A 204 -33.20 -15.29 0.49
C ASN A 204 -32.22 -14.24 -0.10
N PRO A 205 -32.41 -12.94 0.21
CA PRO A 205 -31.54 -11.89 -0.27
C PRO A 205 -30.15 -11.95 0.37
N MET A 206 -29.18 -11.21 -0.17
CA MET A 206 -27.90 -11.01 0.50
C MET A 206 -27.96 -9.76 1.36
N ILE A 207 -27.47 -9.84 2.59
CA ILE A 207 -27.44 -8.70 3.51
C ILE A 207 -26.05 -8.50 4.11
N LEU A 208 -25.79 -7.27 4.56
CA LEU A 208 -24.55 -6.92 5.21
C LEU A 208 -24.52 -7.40 6.67
N TYR A 209 -23.51 -8.19 7.01
CA TYR A 209 -23.22 -8.64 8.35
C TYR A 209 -21.95 -8.01 8.91
N ARG A 210 -21.90 -7.94 10.24
CA ARG A 210 -20.72 -7.63 11.03
C ARG A 210 -20.52 -8.74 12.06
N ALA A 211 -19.36 -9.37 12.05
CA ALA A 211 -18.95 -10.37 13.03
C ALA A 211 -17.71 -9.89 13.81
N VAL A 212 -17.62 -10.27 15.07
CA VAL A 212 -16.45 -9.99 15.94
C VAL A 212 -15.97 -11.34 16.48
N VAL A 213 -14.82 -11.80 16.02
CA VAL A 213 -14.36 -13.17 16.23
C VAL A 213 -12.88 -13.19 16.61
N SER A 214 -12.45 -14.21 17.35
CA SER A 214 -11.03 -14.42 17.66
C SER A 214 -10.56 -15.68 16.94
N PRO A 215 -9.55 -15.63 16.06
CA PRO A 215 -9.02 -16.82 15.41
C PRO A 215 -8.37 -17.81 16.38
N TYR A 216 -7.95 -17.30 17.54
CA TYR A 216 -7.31 -18.06 18.59
C TYR A 216 -8.09 -18.00 19.89
N LEU A 217 -8.19 -19.14 20.56
CA LEU A 217 -8.68 -19.27 21.92
C LEU A 217 -7.67 -18.66 22.92
N PRO A 218 -8.07 -18.38 24.18
CA PRO A 218 -7.19 -17.78 25.18
C PRO A 218 -5.88 -18.55 25.39
N ASP A 219 -5.91 -19.88 25.27
CA ASP A 219 -4.78 -20.81 25.40
C ASP A 219 -3.83 -20.83 24.17
N GLY A 220 -4.14 -20.05 23.13
CA GLY A 220 -3.37 -19.94 21.90
C GLY A 220 -3.71 -20.99 20.85
N GLN A 221 -4.64 -21.92 21.12
CA GLN A 221 -5.12 -22.85 20.10
C GLN A 221 -6.03 -22.13 19.09
N VAL A 222 -6.08 -22.63 17.86
CA VAL A 222 -7.01 -22.11 16.84
C VAL A 222 -8.45 -22.44 17.22
N ASP A 223 -9.36 -21.48 17.08
CA ASP A 223 -10.79 -21.73 17.27
C ASP A 223 -11.37 -22.48 16.06
N ARG A 224 -11.23 -23.81 16.09
CA ARG A 224 -11.68 -24.72 15.03
C ARG A 224 -13.20 -24.79 14.86
N ARG A 225 -13.97 -24.12 15.73
CA ARG A 225 -15.42 -23.99 15.56
C ARG A 225 -15.79 -23.04 14.42
N LEU A 226 -14.92 -22.08 14.12
CA LEU A 226 -15.14 -21.03 13.11
C LEU A 226 -14.14 -21.11 11.95
N PHE A 227 -12.92 -21.58 12.19
CA PHE A 227 -11.85 -21.54 11.21
C PHE A 227 -11.31 -22.93 10.90
N HIS A 228 -11.12 -23.20 9.61
CA HIS A 228 -10.25 -24.29 9.17
C HIS A 228 -8.80 -24.02 9.54
N VAL A 229 -8.01 -25.09 9.58
CA VAL A 229 -6.57 -25.02 9.82
C VAL A 229 -5.82 -25.40 8.54
N ASP A 230 -4.76 -24.65 8.25
CA ASP A 230 -3.84 -24.96 7.15
C ASP A 230 -2.93 -26.16 7.48
N ALA A 231 -2.08 -26.55 6.54
CA ALA A 231 -1.11 -27.63 6.72
C ALA A 231 -0.11 -27.39 7.87
N ASN A 232 0.05 -26.14 8.31
CA ASN A 232 0.93 -25.74 9.41
C ASN A 232 0.17 -25.59 10.74
N GLY A 233 -1.13 -25.90 10.78
CA GLY A 233 -1.98 -25.76 11.96
C GLY A 233 -2.38 -24.32 12.28
N ARG A 234 -2.21 -23.38 11.35
CA ARG A 234 -2.63 -21.97 11.48
C ARG A 234 -4.06 -21.77 10.98
N PRO A 235 -4.82 -20.79 11.49
CA PRO A 235 -6.17 -20.54 11.02
C PRO A 235 -6.14 -20.04 9.59
N ILE A 236 -7.02 -20.58 8.75
CA ILE A 236 -7.31 -20.05 7.42
C ILE A 236 -8.24 -18.85 7.61
N LEU A 237 -7.68 -17.64 7.56
CA LEU A 237 -8.44 -16.41 7.76
C LEU A 237 -9.31 -16.10 6.54
N TYR A 238 -8.73 -16.15 5.34
CA TYR A 238 -9.47 -15.99 4.10
C TYR A 238 -10.14 -17.30 3.70
N ASP A 239 -11.46 -17.35 3.73
CA ASP A 239 -12.23 -18.48 3.18
C ASP A 239 -13.49 -17.90 2.52
N PRO A 240 -13.62 -17.92 1.18
CA PRO A 240 -14.81 -17.41 0.50
C PRO A 240 -16.11 -18.15 0.87
N ASP A 241 -15.99 -19.38 1.39
CA ASP A 241 -17.09 -20.30 1.65
C ASP A 241 -17.55 -20.32 3.09
N PHE A 242 -16.85 -19.63 4.00
CA PHE A 242 -17.06 -19.74 5.44
C PHE A 242 -18.52 -19.61 5.91
N PHE A 243 -19.33 -18.79 5.22
CA PHE A 243 -20.72 -18.54 5.59
C PHE A 243 -21.72 -19.56 5.00
N CYS A 244 -21.26 -20.41 4.08
CA CYS A 244 -22.05 -21.46 3.42
C CYS A 244 -21.39 -22.85 3.55
N ASP A 245 -20.31 -22.94 4.34
CA ASP A 245 -19.56 -24.17 4.53
C ASP A 245 -20.25 -25.11 5.53
N SER A 246 -20.81 -26.18 4.99
CA SER A 246 -21.47 -27.27 5.72
C SER A 246 -20.48 -28.28 6.31
N SER A 247 -19.18 -27.99 6.31
CA SER A 247 -18.22 -28.90 6.94
C SER A 247 -18.42 -28.93 8.47
N PRO A 248 -18.26 -30.11 9.10
CA PRO A 248 -18.40 -30.22 10.56
C PRO A 248 -17.39 -29.33 11.28
N ALA A 249 -17.87 -28.52 12.22
CA ALA A 249 -17.04 -27.68 13.05
C ALA A 249 -16.13 -28.52 13.98
N GLY A 250 -14.89 -28.07 14.14
CA GLY A 250 -13.94 -28.73 15.04
C GLY A 250 -14.31 -28.49 16.51
N SER A 251 -14.23 -29.55 17.31
CA SER A 251 -14.42 -29.45 18.76
C SER A 251 -13.23 -28.80 19.45
N VAL A 252 -13.49 -27.86 20.38
CA VAL A 252 -12.47 -27.20 21.20
C VAL A 252 -12.77 -27.35 22.69
N VAL A 253 -11.72 -27.31 23.52
CA VAL A 253 -11.85 -27.38 24.99
C VAL A 253 -12.07 -25.97 25.55
N LEU A 254 -13.23 -25.75 26.17
CA LEU A 254 -13.60 -24.50 26.80
C LEU A 254 -13.03 -24.40 28.24
N PRO A 255 -12.91 -23.19 28.80
CA PRO A 255 -12.61 -23.01 30.22
C PRO A 255 -13.56 -23.85 31.09
N GLY A 256 -13.01 -24.74 31.91
CA GLY A 256 -13.77 -25.73 32.69
C GLY A 256 -13.73 -27.15 32.11
N GLY A 257 -12.99 -27.40 31.03
CA GLY A 257 -12.73 -28.75 30.49
C GLY A 257 -13.86 -29.31 29.62
N ILE A 258 -14.86 -28.49 29.28
CA ILE A 258 -15.99 -28.89 28.44
C ILE A 258 -15.56 -28.79 26.97
N THR A 259 -15.71 -29.89 26.23
CA THR A 259 -15.47 -29.89 24.78
C THR A 259 -16.75 -29.51 24.04
N SER A 260 -16.68 -28.53 23.14
CA SER A 260 -17.81 -28.11 22.29
C SER A 260 -17.37 -27.78 20.87
N ALA A 261 -18.15 -28.22 19.88
CA ALA A 261 -18.05 -27.79 18.48
C ALA A 261 -18.94 -26.56 18.18
N ALA A 262 -19.88 -26.24 19.08
CA ALA A 262 -20.80 -25.13 18.92
C ALA A 262 -20.29 -23.85 19.61
N VAL A 263 -20.54 -22.70 18.98
CA VAL A 263 -20.35 -21.37 19.59
C VAL A 263 -21.60 -20.92 20.36
N PRO A 264 -21.48 -19.98 21.31
CA PRO A 264 -22.65 -19.43 22.00
C PRO A 264 -23.67 -18.84 21.01
N GLY A 265 -24.93 -19.25 21.14
CA GLY A 265 -26.02 -18.81 20.24
C GLY A 265 -26.21 -19.68 19.00
N TRP A 266 -25.41 -20.74 18.82
CA TRP A 266 -25.62 -21.74 17.78
C TRP A 266 -27.02 -22.37 17.84
N LYS A 267 -27.56 -22.68 16.66
CA LYS A 267 -28.80 -23.39 16.44
C LYS A 267 -28.57 -24.39 15.31
N ASP A 268 -29.15 -25.56 15.47
CA ASP A 268 -29.23 -26.59 14.44
C ASP A 268 -30.34 -26.18 13.46
N ASP A 269 -29.96 -25.50 12.37
CA ASP A 269 -30.92 -24.94 11.42
C ASP A 269 -31.33 -26.00 10.38
N ASN A 270 -30.52 -27.03 10.15
CA ASN A 270 -30.80 -28.11 9.20
C ASN A 270 -31.37 -29.39 9.85
N GLY A 271 -31.35 -29.50 11.19
CA GLY A 271 -31.91 -30.59 11.97
C GLY A 271 -31.07 -31.88 12.00
N ASP A 272 -29.79 -31.82 11.65
CA ASP A 272 -28.91 -32.98 11.55
C ASP A 272 -28.15 -33.31 12.85
N GLY A 273 -28.27 -32.45 13.86
CA GLY A 273 -27.66 -32.60 15.19
C GLY A 273 -26.16 -32.34 15.23
N ARG A 274 -25.56 -31.73 14.20
CA ARG A 274 -24.13 -31.43 14.10
C ARG A 274 -23.91 -29.93 13.98
N ALA A 275 -22.92 -29.41 14.70
CA ALA A 275 -22.52 -28.03 14.51
C ALA A 275 -21.67 -27.90 13.24
N GLU A 276 -22.15 -27.10 12.29
CA GLU A 276 -21.40 -26.76 11.08
C GLU A 276 -20.73 -25.39 11.18
N ILE A 277 -19.70 -25.16 10.37
CA ILE A 277 -18.97 -23.87 10.35
C ILE A 277 -19.91 -22.72 9.97
N CYS A 278 -20.76 -22.89 8.95
CA CYS A 278 -21.71 -21.85 8.53
C CYS A 278 -22.71 -21.47 9.63
N GLU A 279 -23.18 -22.42 10.43
CA GLU A 279 -24.11 -22.17 11.54
C GLU A 279 -23.42 -21.46 12.70
N ASN A 280 -22.17 -21.82 13.00
CA ASN A 280 -21.37 -21.11 13.99
C ASN A 280 -21.09 -19.67 13.55
N TRP A 281 -20.79 -19.44 12.27
CA TRP A 281 -20.63 -18.09 11.72
C TRP A 281 -21.94 -17.30 11.76
N ARG A 282 -23.07 -17.95 11.48
CA ARG A 282 -24.41 -17.36 11.61
C ARG A 282 -24.69 -16.90 13.04
N ALA A 283 -24.28 -17.67 14.04
CA ALA A 283 -24.49 -17.34 15.45
C ALA A 283 -23.68 -16.12 15.93
N VAL A 284 -22.48 -15.91 15.39
CA VAL A 284 -21.62 -14.76 15.77
C VAL A 284 -21.85 -13.52 14.92
N ALA A 285 -22.42 -13.67 13.72
CA ALA A 285 -22.70 -12.58 12.80
C ALA A 285 -23.94 -11.80 13.22
N ARG A 286 -23.87 -10.47 13.11
CA ARG A 286 -25.00 -9.57 13.35
C ARG A 286 -25.35 -8.80 12.08
N PRO A 287 -26.61 -8.79 11.64
CA PRO A 287 -27.02 -8.00 10.49
C PRO A 287 -26.88 -6.51 10.80
N VAL A 288 -26.31 -5.76 9.86
CA VAL A 288 -26.15 -4.29 9.94
C VAL A 288 -27.37 -3.59 9.32
N VAL A 289 -28.10 -4.30 8.46
CA VAL A 289 -29.30 -3.83 7.76
C VAL A 289 -30.53 -4.66 8.16
N PRO A 290 -31.77 -4.14 7.96
CA PRO A 290 -33.00 -4.90 8.23
C PRO A 290 -33.09 -6.21 7.44
N VAL A 291 -33.12 -7.33 8.15
CA VAL A 291 -33.08 -8.71 7.60
C VAL A 291 -34.32 -9.03 6.76
N ASP A 292 -35.46 -8.36 7.01
CA ASP A 292 -36.75 -8.64 6.39
C ASP A 292 -36.98 -7.95 5.05
N ARG A 293 -36.21 -6.91 4.74
CA ARG A 293 -36.47 -6.00 3.60
C ARG A 293 -35.25 -5.60 2.81
N ALA A 294 -34.04 -5.83 3.33
CA ALA A 294 -32.81 -5.42 2.67
C ALA A 294 -32.36 -6.45 1.63
N ASP A 295 -31.83 -5.96 0.50
CA ASP A 295 -31.01 -6.74 -0.42
C ASP A 295 -29.82 -5.89 -0.88
N GLU A 296 -28.61 -6.36 -0.57
CA GLU A 296 -27.36 -5.65 -0.84
C GLU A 296 -26.71 -6.13 -2.16
N VAL A 297 -27.41 -6.96 -2.94
CA VAL A 297 -26.99 -7.39 -4.28
C VAL A 297 -28.10 -7.11 -5.29
N LEU A 298 -27.74 -6.63 -6.47
CA LEU A 298 -28.66 -6.45 -7.59
C LEU A 298 -28.23 -7.33 -8.74
N LEU A 299 -29.15 -8.10 -9.32
CA LEU A 299 -28.92 -8.74 -10.61
C LEU A 299 -29.20 -7.74 -11.73
N GLN A 300 -28.26 -7.57 -12.68
CA GLN A 300 -28.49 -6.71 -13.83
C GLN A 300 -29.67 -7.21 -14.67
N ARG A 301 -30.49 -6.29 -15.17
CA ARG A 301 -31.70 -6.61 -15.95
C ARG A 301 -31.73 -5.85 -17.28
N ASP A 302 -32.45 -6.40 -18.26
CA ASP A 302 -32.79 -5.73 -19.51
C ASP A 302 -33.94 -4.72 -19.33
N ASP A 303 -34.26 -3.95 -20.38
CA ASP A 303 -35.36 -2.97 -20.38
C ASP A 303 -36.75 -3.60 -20.17
N LYS A 304 -36.86 -4.93 -20.29
CA LYS A 304 -38.08 -5.71 -20.07
C LYS A 304 -38.15 -6.29 -18.65
N GLY A 305 -37.13 -6.06 -17.82
CA GLY A 305 -37.04 -6.54 -16.45
C GLY A 305 -36.54 -7.98 -16.30
N ASN A 306 -36.04 -8.62 -17.36
CA ASN A 306 -35.46 -9.97 -17.29
C ASN A 306 -34.01 -9.90 -16.81
N VAL A 307 -33.56 -10.91 -16.07
CA VAL A 307 -32.16 -11.02 -15.62
C VAL A 307 -31.23 -11.17 -16.83
N LEU A 308 -30.14 -10.39 -16.84
CA LEU A 308 -29.07 -10.52 -17.82
C LEU A 308 -28.10 -11.63 -17.40
N TYR A 309 -27.93 -12.59 -18.29
CA TYR A 309 -26.97 -13.69 -18.13
C TYR A 309 -25.71 -13.44 -18.98
N ASN A 310 -24.57 -13.90 -18.49
CA ASN A 310 -23.32 -13.96 -19.25
C ASN A 310 -23.35 -15.14 -20.25
N PRO A 311 -22.36 -15.27 -21.15
CA PRO A 311 -22.30 -16.37 -22.13
C PRO A 311 -22.31 -17.78 -21.50
N ASN A 312 -21.92 -17.89 -20.22
CA ASN A 312 -21.91 -19.15 -19.47
C ASN A 312 -23.24 -19.44 -18.75
N GLY A 313 -24.28 -18.63 -18.98
CA GLY A 313 -25.59 -18.79 -18.36
C GLY A 313 -25.68 -18.31 -16.90
N MET A 314 -24.64 -17.65 -16.37
CA MET A 314 -24.62 -17.11 -15.01
C MET A 314 -25.16 -15.66 -14.99
N PRO A 315 -25.97 -15.28 -13.98
CA PRO A 315 -26.45 -13.91 -13.88
C PRO A 315 -25.31 -12.94 -13.56
N ARG A 316 -25.52 -11.65 -13.83
CA ARG A 316 -24.53 -10.59 -13.56
C ARG A 316 -24.87 -9.84 -12.26
N PRO A 317 -24.26 -10.18 -11.11
CA PRO A 317 -24.51 -9.47 -9.86
C PRO A 317 -23.77 -8.13 -9.81
N ALA A 318 -24.38 -7.17 -9.13
CA ALA A 318 -23.82 -5.87 -8.79
C ALA A 318 -23.98 -5.66 -7.28
N PRO A 319 -22.90 -5.85 -6.49
CA PRO A 319 -22.96 -5.61 -5.06
C PRO A 319 -23.14 -4.11 -4.77
N GLN A 320 -24.04 -3.82 -3.84
CA GLN A 320 -24.33 -2.46 -3.38
C GLN A 320 -23.38 -2.01 -2.27
N VAL A 321 -22.82 -2.97 -1.52
CA VAL A 321 -21.71 -2.74 -0.58
C VAL A 321 -20.40 -3.07 -1.27
N ARG A 322 -19.44 -2.15 -1.24
CA ARG A 322 -18.08 -2.36 -1.76
C ARG A 322 -17.05 -1.89 -0.76
N LEU A 323 -16.11 -2.77 -0.45
CA LEU A 323 -15.03 -2.54 0.50
C LEU A 323 -13.70 -2.76 -0.22
N GLN A 324 -13.16 -1.71 -0.82
CA GLN A 324 -11.98 -1.84 -1.70
C GLN A 324 -10.91 -0.79 -1.39
N PRO A 325 -9.62 -1.10 -1.64
CA PRO A 325 -8.57 -0.10 -1.65
C PRO A 325 -8.92 1.09 -2.55
N ALA A 326 -8.60 2.31 -2.11
CA ALA A 326 -8.87 3.50 -2.89
C ALA A 326 -7.79 3.67 -3.97
N TYR A 327 -8.24 4.10 -5.15
CA TYR A 327 -7.36 4.56 -6.21
C TYR A 327 -7.02 6.03 -5.95
N VAL A 328 -5.72 6.32 -6.00
CA VAL A 328 -5.17 7.67 -6.02
C VAL A 328 -4.50 7.84 -7.38
N GLY A 329 -5.03 8.75 -8.19
CA GLY A 329 -4.51 9.04 -9.52
C GLY A 329 -3.85 10.41 -9.56
N ASN A 330 -2.76 10.52 -10.31
CA ASN A 330 -1.98 11.72 -10.53
C ASN A 330 -1.58 12.39 -9.20
N ASP A 331 -1.25 11.56 -8.20
CA ASP A 331 -0.65 12.04 -6.95
C ASP A 331 0.69 12.69 -7.28
N ALA A 332 0.94 13.84 -6.69
CA ALA A 332 2.19 14.57 -6.91
C ALA A 332 3.08 14.37 -5.70
N GLY A 333 4.23 13.73 -5.92
CA GLY A 333 5.17 13.48 -4.84
C GLY A 333 5.63 14.78 -4.18
N ALA A 334 5.86 14.73 -2.88
CA ALA A 334 6.53 15.78 -2.13
C ALA A 334 8.04 15.47 -2.03
N PRO A 335 8.93 16.42 -2.39
CA PRO A 335 10.37 16.19 -2.29
C PRO A 335 10.83 16.09 -0.83
N SER A 336 11.66 15.09 -0.50
CA SER A 336 12.09 14.79 0.87
C SER A 336 13.04 15.84 1.48
N ALA A 337 13.74 16.61 0.65
CA ALA A 337 14.54 17.77 1.05
C ALA A 337 14.76 18.69 -0.16
N LEU A 338 14.65 20.01 0.04
CA LEU A 338 14.81 21.04 -0.99
C LEU A 338 16.10 21.88 -0.86
N GLY A 339 17.00 21.49 0.04
CA GLY A 339 18.28 22.17 0.17
C GLY A 339 18.93 21.86 1.49
N ASP A 340 20.22 21.57 1.45
CA ASP A 340 21.06 21.62 2.63
C ASP A 340 22.03 22.79 2.42
N VAL A 341 21.67 23.94 2.98
CA VAL A 341 22.47 25.18 2.89
C VAL A 341 23.86 24.96 3.51
N ALA A 342 24.02 23.95 4.39
CA ALA A 342 25.32 23.55 4.92
C ALA A 342 26.21 22.77 3.92
N ASN A 343 25.65 22.30 2.78
CA ASN A 343 26.36 21.50 1.78
C ASN A 343 26.68 22.27 0.48
N GLU A 344 26.61 23.60 0.49
CA GLU A 344 27.18 24.51 -0.53
C GLU A 344 26.68 24.35 -1.97
N SER A 345 25.59 23.64 -2.20
CA SER A 345 24.96 23.52 -3.51
C SER A 345 23.55 24.12 -3.44
N PRO A 346 23.32 25.32 -3.98
CA PRO A 346 22.02 26.00 -3.88
C PRO A 346 20.92 25.38 -4.76
N SER A 347 21.22 24.30 -5.50
CA SER A 347 20.31 23.67 -6.46
C SER A 347 20.44 22.13 -6.47
N VAL A 348 20.44 21.50 -5.30
CA VAL A 348 20.44 20.03 -5.20
C VAL A 348 19.06 19.52 -5.58
N ALA A 349 18.97 18.57 -6.52
CA ALA A 349 17.66 17.93 -6.73
C ALA A 349 17.31 17.02 -5.54
N PRO A 350 16.01 16.85 -5.27
CA PRO A 350 15.54 16.00 -4.17
C PRO A 350 16.08 14.58 -4.29
N SER A 351 16.55 14.02 -3.17
CA SER A 351 17.04 12.64 -3.10
C SER A 351 15.92 11.61 -3.16
N ALA A 352 14.74 11.96 -2.66
CA ALA A 352 13.54 11.14 -2.73
C ALA A 352 12.30 12.01 -2.88
N TRP A 353 11.25 11.39 -3.41
CA TRP A 353 9.90 11.94 -3.51
C TRP A 353 8.96 11.02 -2.74
N ILE A 354 8.10 11.60 -1.91
CA ILE A 354 7.17 10.88 -1.04
C ILE A 354 5.77 11.23 -1.52
N GLU A 355 5.02 10.23 -1.96
CA GLU A 355 3.61 10.39 -2.31
C GLU A 355 2.73 10.54 -1.07
N THR A 356 1.49 10.96 -1.26
CA THR A 356 0.56 11.25 -0.16
C THR A 356 0.29 10.01 0.71
N ASN A 357 0.28 8.82 0.09
CA ASN A 357 0.02 7.55 0.77
C ASN A 357 1.01 6.48 0.31
N GLY A 358 1.40 5.60 1.24
CA GLY A 358 2.20 4.40 0.97
C GLY A 358 1.36 3.15 0.79
N ALA A 359 1.96 1.99 1.02
CA ALA A 359 1.35 0.66 0.90
C ALA A 359 0.59 0.45 -0.42
N TRP A 360 1.27 0.69 -1.55
CA TRP A 360 0.70 0.52 -2.88
C TRP A 360 0.45 -0.95 -3.21
N VAL A 361 -0.60 -1.19 -3.98
CA VAL A 361 -0.98 -2.50 -4.52
C VAL A 361 -0.79 -2.49 -6.02
N THR A 362 -0.35 -3.61 -6.57
CA THR A 362 -0.28 -3.77 -8.02
C THR A 362 -1.71 -3.89 -8.61
N PRO A 363 -1.99 -3.22 -9.76
CA PRO A 363 -1.08 -2.39 -10.53
C PRO A 363 -0.91 -0.97 -9.95
N TYR A 364 0.32 -0.48 -9.97
CA TYR A 364 0.65 0.94 -9.78
C TYR A 364 1.52 1.42 -10.94
N ARG A 365 1.59 2.73 -11.13
CA ARG A 365 2.40 3.42 -12.15
C ARG A 365 3.05 4.63 -11.53
N VAL A 366 4.34 4.81 -11.77
CA VAL A 366 5.09 6.01 -11.37
C VAL A 366 5.58 6.68 -12.63
N TYR A 367 5.32 7.98 -12.73
CA TYR A 367 5.76 8.86 -13.80
C TYR A 367 6.83 9.79 -13.26
N VAL A 368 8.03 9.75 -13.83
CA VAL A 368 9.08 10.73 -13.57
C VAL A 368 9.25 11.59 -14.80
N PHE A 369 8.69 12.79 -14.77
CA PHE A 369 8.77 13.76 -15.86
C PHE A 369 10.12 14.45 -15.83
N ARG A 370 10.83 14.38 -16.95
CA ARG A 370 12.12 15.01 -17.19
C ARG A 370 11.97 16.38 -17.87
N SER A 371 10.97 16.51 -18.73
CA SER A 371 10.57 17.78 -19.32
C SER A 371 9.62 18.54 -18.38
N GLY A 372 9.48 19.85 -18.60
CA GLY A 372 8.37 20.62 -18.05
C GLY A 372 7.03 20.00 -18.46
N LEU A 373 6.02 20.08 -17.60
CA LEU A 373 4.67 19.56 -17.87
C LEU A 373 3.94 20.38 -18.95
N ASP A 374 4.46 21.56 -19.30
CA ASP A 374 4.01 22.46 -20.35
C ASP A 374 4.81 22.32 -21.66
N ALA A 375 5.79 21.39 -21.70
CA ALA A 375 6.59 21.18 -22.89
C ALA A 375 5.76 20.59 -24.04
N PRO A 376 5.99 21.01 -25.31
CA PRO A 376 5.31 20.44 -26.47
C PRO A 376 5.52 18.92 -26.58
N VAL A 377 6.72 18.45 -26.22
CA VAL A 377 7.06 17.03 -26.10
C VAL A 377 7.34 16.74 -24.63
N LEU A 378 6.50 15.91 -24.03
CA LEU A 378 6.68 15.40 -22.68
C LEU A 378 7.69 14.25 -22.74
N ASP A 379 8.75 14.36 -21.96
CA ASP A 379 9.78 13.34 -21.80
C ASP A 379 9.69 12.78 -20.38
N TYR A 380 9.39 11.49 -20.23
CA TYR A 380 9.17 10.89 -18.93
C TYR A 380 9.54 9.41 -18.84
N PHE A 381 9.80 8.97 -17.61
CA PHE A 381 10.05 7.57 -17.27
C PHE A 381 8.84 6.99 -16.55
N LEU A 382 8.33 5.87 -17.04
CA LEU A 382 7.19 5.15 -16.49
C LEU A 382 7.66 3.87 -15.82
N ALA A 383 7.62 3.81 -14.49
CA ALA A 383 7.78 2.55 -13.76
C ALA A 383 6.44 1.87 -13.54
N MET A 384 6.37 0.58 -13.83
CA MET A 384 5.18 -0.25 -13.63
C MET A 384 5.34 -1.17 -12.43
N GLY A 385 4.21 -1.64 -11.90
CA GLY A 385 4.18 -2.52 -10.74
C GLY A 385 4.83 -3.90 -10.89
N ASP A 386 5.29 -4.25 -12.10
CA ASP A 386 6.08 -5.44 -12.41
C ASP A 386 7.61 -5.22 -12.31
N GLY A 387 8.04 -4.00 -11.97
CA GLY A 387 9.45 -3.62 -11.84
C GLY A 387 10.10 -3.20 -13.16
N THR A 388 9.35 -3.15 -14.26
CA THR A 388 9.85 -2.60 -15.52
C THR A 388 9.78 -1.07 -15.52
N ILE A 389 10.73 -0.45 -16.20
CA ILE A 389 10.81 1.01 -16.35
C ILE A 389 10.93 1.32 -17.83
N HIS A 390 10.02 2.14 -18.33
CA HIS A 390 9.93 2.56 -19.73
C HIS A 390 10.32 4.03 -19.86
N HIS A 391 11.04 4.37 -20.92
CA HIS A 391 11.26 5.74 -21.35
C HIS A 391 10.25 6.06 -22.44
N GLN A 392 9.43 7.08 -22.20
CA GLN A 392 8.35 7.47 -23.10
C GLN A 392 8.46 8.94 -23.46
N THR A 393 8.14 9.23 -24.71
CA THR A 393 7.92 10.61 -25.16
C THR A 393 6.49 10.74 -25.67
N TYR A 394 5.85 11.86 -25.34
CA TYR A 394 4.50 12.20 -25.79
C TYR A 394 4.49 13.60 -26.37
N ASP A 395 4.29 13.70 -27.68
CA ASP A 395 4.12 14.99 -28.36
C ASP A 395 2.66 15.44 -28.24
N THR A 396 2.44 16.50 -27.47
CA THR A 396 1.12 17.10 -27.21
C THR A 396 0.50 17.76 -28.45
N THR A 397 1.31 18.10 -29.46
CA THR A 397 0.82 18.71 -30.71
C THR A 397 0.43 17.69 -31.76
N SER A 398 1.21 16.62 -31.93
CA SER A 398 0.93 15.58 -32.93
C SER A 398 0.19 14.36 -32.38
N GLY A 399 0.17 14.18 -31.05
CA GLY A 399 -0.32 12.98 -30.38
C GLY A 399 0.61 11.77 -30.53
N ALA A 400 1.81 11.95 -31.10
CA ALA A 400 2.77 10.88 -31.31
C ALA A 400 3.38 10.42 -29.97
N THR A 401 3.52 9.09 -29.83
CA THR A 401 4.08 8.48 -28.62
C THR A 401 5.22 7.54 -28.95
N THR A 402 6.31 7.60 -28.21
CA THR A 402 7.35 6.55 -28.22
C THR A 402 7.33 5.79 -26.91
N ASP A 403 7.63 4.51 -26.96
CA ASP A 403 7.74 3.65 -25.79
C ASP A 403 8.94 2.72 -25.95
N ALA A 404 9.94 2.87 -25.09
CA ALA A 404 11.14 2.06 -25.09
C ALA A 404 11.41 1.56 -23.68
N LEU A 405 11.67 0.25 -23.53
CA LEU A 405 12.12 -0.29 -22.25
C LEU A 405 13.48 0.33 -21.90
N THR A 406 13.62 0.85 -20.68
CA THR A 406 14.91 1.37 -20.23
C THR A 406 15.86 0.22 -19.93
N ASP A 407 17.15 0.50 -20.13
CA ASP A 407 18.24 -0.37 -19.72
C ASP A 407 18.54 -0.30 -18.20
N PHE A 408 17.65 0.34 -17.44
CA PHE A 408 17.79 0.55 -16.00
C PHE A 408 17.07 -0.55 -15.22
N GLN A 409 17.72 -1.71 -15.10
CA GLN A 409 17.35 -2.75 -14.15
C GLN A 409 18.57 -3.19 -13.36
N LEU A 410 18.51 -3.03 -12.04
CA LEU A 410 19.54 -3.55 -11.16
C LEU A 410 19.45 -5.08 -11.12
N ASP A 411 20.59 -5.76 -11.12
CA ASP A 411 20.65 -7.20 -10.96
C ASP A 411 20.30 -7.65 -9.52
N ALA A 412 20.36 -8.96 -9.26
CA ALA A 412 20.06 -9.53 -7.94
C ALA A 412 21.00 -9.01 -6.82
N ASN A 413 22.15 -8.43 -7.18
CA ASN A 413 23.11 -7.84 -6.25
C ASN A 413 22.93 -6.31 -6.12
N GLY A 414 21.94 -5.73 -6.80
CA GLY A 414 21.70 -4.28 -6.80
C GLY A 414 22.63 -3.50 -7.72
N GLN A 415 23.14 -4.13 -8.79
CA GLN A 415 24.19 -3.56 -9.66
C GLN A 415 23.65 -3.26 -11.05
N LEU A 416 24.23 -2.24 -11.69
CA LEU A 416 23.96 -1.97 -13.10
C LEU A 416 24.66 -3.01 -13.98
N PRO A 417 23.96 -3.61 -14.96
CA PRO A 417 24.59 -4.49 -15.94
C PRO A 417 25.72 -3.78 -16.69
N LEU A 418 26.78 -4.53 -17.02
CA LEU A 418 27.97 -4.00 -17.69
C LEU A 418 27.62 -3.28 -19.00
N GLY A 419 28.22 -2.10 -19.20
CA GLY A 419 28.03 -1.28 -20.39
C GLY A 419 26.71 -0.49 -20.46
N LYS A 420 25.83 -0.61 -19.47
CA LYS A 420 24.59 0.18 -19.41
C LYS A 420 24.85 1.58 -18.84
N ARG A 421 24.26 2.59 -19.49
CA ARG A 421 24.35 4.01 -19.12
C ARG A 421 22.94 4.60 -19.04
N PRO A 422 22.19 4.35 -17.95
CA PRO A 422 20.80 4.79 -17.84
C PRO A 422 20.70 6.31 -17.78
N ASP A 423 19.77 6.90 -18.53
CA ASP A 423 19.53 8.35 -18.53
C ASP A 423 18.95 8.85 -17.20
N LEU A 424 18.19 7.99 -16.50
CA LEU A 424 17.64 8.23 -15.17
C LEU A 424 17.63 6.95 -14.35
N MET A 425 17.92 7.06 -13.05
CA MET A 425 17.89 5.95 -12.10
C MET A 425 16.98 6.28 -10.93
N PHE A 426 16.10 5.36 -10.55
CA PHE A 426 15.29 5.48 -9.33
C PHE A 426 14.73 4.13 -8.85
N THR A 427 14.45 4.00 -7.57
CA THR A 427 13.75 2.83 -7.02
C THR A 427 12.42 3.24 -6.42
N VAL A 428 11.45 2.32 -6.42
CA VAL A 428 10.12 2.56 -5.86
C VAL A 428 9.95 1.70 -4.60
N ASP A 429 9.84 2.36 -3.44
CA ASP A 429 9.44 1.75 -2.18
C ASP A 429 7.93 1.88 -2.04
N VAL A 430 7.22 0.84 -2.49
CA VAL A 430 5.75 0.77 -2.48
C VAL A 430 5.17 0.81 -1.06
N ASN A 431 5.92 0.39 -0.05
CA ASN A 431 5.44 0.35 1.32
C ASN A 431 5.41 1.76 1.92
N ARG A 432 6.46 2.54 1.64
CA ARG A 432 6.55 3.93 2.08
C ARG A 432 5.90 4.93 1.12
N GLY A 433 5.56 4.50 -0.09
CA GLY A 433 5.09 5.39 -1.15
C GLY A 433 6.19 6.35 -1.59
N MET A 434 7.43 5.86 -1.67
CA MET A 434 8.61 6.70 -1.89
C MET A 434 9.34 6.31 -3.16
N VAL A 435 9.71 7.29 -3.96
CA VAL A 435 10.56 7.15 -5.14
C VAL A 435 11.94 7.71 -4.80
N ASN A 436 12.97 6.86 -4.81
CA ASN A 436 14.32 7.19 -4.36
C ASN A 436 15.29 7.29 -5.55
N PHE A 437 16.01 8.40 -5.64
CA PHE A 437 16.99 8.70 -6.71
C PHE A 437 18.43 8.53 -6.26
N VAL A 438 18.64 8.16 -5.00
CA VAL A 438 19.98 8.05 -4.41
C VAL A 438 20.47 6.62 -4.43
N PHE A 439 21.62 6.45 -5.08
CA PHE A 439 22.30 5.18 -5.22
C PHE A 439 23.71 5.30 -4.65
N PRO A 440 24.25 4.27 -4.00
CA PRO A 440 25.66 4.25 -3.69
C PRO A 440 26.50 4.10 -4.97
N ASP A 441 27.73 4.60 -4.97
CA ASP A 441 28.66 4.54 -6.10
C ASP A 441 28.95 3.10 -6.57
N TRP A 442 28.91 2.14 -5.65
CA TRP A 442 29.15 0.73 -5.96
C TRP A 442 28.08 0.07 -6.84
N VAL A 443 26.94 0.72 -7.06
CA VAL A 443 25.97 0.30 -8.10
C VAL A 443 26.65 0.21 -9.46
N VAL A 444 27.70 1.00 -9.68
CA VAL A 444 28.57 0.93 -10.86
C VAL A 444 29.88 0.20 -10.55
N LEU A 445 30.49 0.46 -9.39
CA LEU A 445 31.83 -0.02 -9.02
C LEU A 445 31.79 -1.11 -7.93
N HIS A 446 31.88 -2.37 -8.30
CA HIS A 446 31.78 -3.49 -7.36
C HIS A 446 32.90 -4.51 -7.55
N ASN A 447 33.23 -5.25 -6.49
CA ASN A 447 34.14 -6.39 -6.65
C ASN A 447 33.48 -7.53 -7.42
N ALA A 448 34.30 -8.47 -7.89
CA ALA A 448 33.85 -9.72 -8.52
C ALA A 448 32.80 -10.54 -7.73
N ASN A 449 32.64 -10.30 -6.42
CA ASN A 449 31.63 -10.94 -5.56
C ASN A 449 30.43 -10.03 -5.24
N GLY A 450 30.30 -8.91 -5.95
CA GLY A 450 29.25 -7.92 -5.78
C GLY A 450 29.28 -7.09 -4.49
N LYS A 451 30.36 -7.16 -3.72
CA LYS A 451 30.53 -6.42 -2.47
C LYS A 451 30.94 -4.96 -2.76
N PRO A 452 30.41 -3.99 -2.00
CA PRO A 452 30.87 -2.60 -2.06
C PRO A 452 32.39 -2.50 -1.82
N ILE A 453 33.12 -1.85 -2.73
CA ILE A 453 34.49 -1.41 -2.48
C ILE A 453 34.50 0.12 -2.50
N PRO A 454 35.10 0.80 -1.50
CA PRO A 454 35.36 2.22 -1.59
C PRO A 454 36.31 2.53 -2.75
N SER A 455 36.26 3.74 -3.29
CA SER A 455 37.31 4.24 -4.19
C SER A 455 38.61 4.38 -3.39
N VAL A 456 39.69 3.72 -3.85
CA VAL A 456 40.98 3.67 -3.13
C VAL A 456 42.06 4.43 -3.87
N TYR A 457 42.84 5.23 -3.12
CA TYR A 457 43.96 6.02 -3.63
C TYR A 457 45.20 5.87 -2.74
N ASN A 458 46.38 5.96 -3.35
CA ASN A 458 47.64 5.95 -2.64
C ASN A 458 48.08 7.39 -2.27
N PRO A 459 48.35 7.69 -0.99
CA PRO A 459 48.89 8.97 -0.56
C PRO A 459 50.14 9.44 -1.33
N ALA A 460 51.00 8.50 -1.75
CA ALA A 460 52.23 8.82 -2.46
C ALA A 460 51.96 9.48 -3.82
N ASP A 461 50.94 9.03 -4.54
CA ASP A 461 50.59 9.55 -5.87
C ASP A 461 50.07 10.98 -5.77
N VAL A 462 49.27 11.28 -4.73
CA VAL A 462 48.77 12.63 -4.45
C VAL A 462 49.90 13.61 -4.16
N ASN A 463 50.89 13.18 -3.37
CA ASN A 463 52.07 13.99 -3.08
C ASN A 463 52.94 14.22 -4.33
N ALA A 464 53.14 13.16 -5.14
CA ALA A 464 53.92 13.24 -6.37
C ALA A 464 53.27 14.18 -7.41
N GLN A 465 51.94 14.15 -7.50
CA GLN A 465 51.17 15.04 -8.37
C GLN A 465 51.31 16.51 -7.97
N TYR A 466 51.21 16.82 -6.67
CA TYR A 466 51.47 18.16 -6.17
C TYR A 466 52.90 18.62 -6.47
N ALA A 467 53.88 17.74 -6.23
CA ALA A 467 55.29 18.03 -6.51
C ALA A 467 55.54 18.40 -7.97
N ALA A 468 54.97 17.65 -8.91
CA ALA A 468 55.07 17.93 -10.33
C ALA A 468 54.41 19.28 -10.71
N ALA A 469 53.26 19.59 -10.12
CA ALA A 469 52.57 20.86 -10.35
C ALA A 469 53.38 22.07 -9.89
N VAL A 470 54.01 21.99 -8.70
CA VAL A 470 54.90 23.04 -8.18
C VAL A 470 56.13 23.23 -9.09
N GLN A 471 56.74 22.14 -9.56
CA GLN A 471 57.88 22.21 -10.48
C GLN A 471 57.50 22.86 -11.81
N ALA A 472 56.34 22.53 -12.38
CA ALA A 472 55.83 23.12 -13.61
C ALA A 472 55.60 24.63 -13.51
N GLN A 473 55.35 25.14 -12.30
CA GLN A 473 55.18 26.56 -12.01
C GLN A 473 56.49 27.29 -11.64
N GLY A 474 57.65 26.67 -11.88
CA GLY A 474 58.95 27.27 -11.59
C GLY A 474 59.24 27.39 -10.09
N GLY A 475 58.64 26.54 -9.26
CA GLY A 475 58.79 26.55 -7.80
C GLY A 475 57.89 27.55 -7.08
N ALA A 476 57.04 28.29 -7.80
CA ALA A 476 55.93 29.01 -7.20
C ALA A 476 54.82 28.02 -6.86
N ASN A 477 54.26 28.07 -5.64
CA ASN A 477 53.15 27.21 -5.21
C ASN A 477 51.77 27.81 -5.59
N ASN A 478 51.74 28.75 -6.52
CA ASN A 478 50.55 29.53 -6.83
C ASN A 478 49.58 28.67 -7.66
N ASN A 479 48.62 28.03 -6.99
CA ASN A 479 47.60 27.13 -7.56
C ASN A 479 48.04 25.66 -7.76
N ALA A 480 49.06 25.18 -7.04
CA ALA A 480 49.34 23.74 -6.93
C ALA A 480 48.56 23.15 -5.74
N TYR A 481 47.91 22.00 -5.93
CA TYR A 481 47.06 21.39 -4.89
C TYR A 481 47.29 19.88 -4.79
N ARG A 482 47.20 19.34 -3.57
CA ARG A 482 47.07 17.90 -3.30
C ARG A 482 45.62 17.52 -3.48
N TYR A 483 45.31 16.75 -4.53
CA TYR A 483 43.94 16.35 -4.81
C TYR A 483 43.83 14.93 -5.36
N ILE A 484 42.64 14.35 -5.22
CA ILE A 484 42.21 13.14 -5.92
C ILE A 484 40.97 13.45 -6.75
N THR A 485 40.71 12.67 -7.79
CA THR A 485 39.50 12.80 -8.60
C THR A 485 38.70 11.51 -8.60
N LEU A 486 37.41 11.60 -8.25
CA LEU A 486 36.47 10.48 -8.33
C LEU A 486 36.06 10.16 -9.78
N ALA A 487 36.44 11.01 -10.75
CA ALA A 487 36.17 10.79 -12.17
C ALA A 487 37.22 9.91 -12.85
N SER A 488 38.38 9.70 -12.24
CA SER A 488 39.45 8.84 -12.76
C SER A 488 40.05 8.03 -11.63
N LEU A 489 39.91 6.71 -11.70
CA LEU A 489 40.38 5.77 -10.69
C LEU A 489 41.51 4.92 -11.26
N ASP A 490 42.53 4.65 -10.43
CA ASP A 490 43.64 3.78 -10.81
C ASP A 490 43.21 2.30 -10.72
N PRO A 491 43.29 1.53 -11.83
CA PRO A 491 43.01 0.10 -11.84
C PRO A 491 43.84 -0.70 -10.84
N GLN A 492 45.07 -0.28 -10.51
CA GLN A 492 45.93 -0.95 -9.54
C GLN A 492 45.27 -1.04 -8.15
N TYR A 493 44.52 0.00 -7.77
CA TYR A 493 43.86 0.10 -6.47
C TYR A 493 42.35 -0.17 -6.54
N ASN A 494 41.79 -0.17 -7.75
CA ASN A 494 40.37 -0.36 -8.03
C ASN A 494 40.24 -1.41 -9.15
N PRO A 495 40.51 -2.71 -8.85
CA PRO A 495 40.82 -3.75 -9.83
C PRO A 495 39.69 -4.11 -10.79
N ASP A 496 38.45 -3.74 -10.48
CA ASP A 496 37.29 -3.97 -11.33
C ASP A 496 37.23 -2.96 -12.49
N ILE A 497 37.95 -1.85 -12.39
CA ILE A 497 38.07 -0.85 -13.44
C ILE A 497 39.10 -1.34 -14.47
N GLY A 498 38.68 -1.44 -15.72
CA GLY A 498 39.53 -1.88 -16.85
C GLY A 498 39.41 -3.36 -17.24
N GLN A 499 38.61 -4.18 -16.55
CA GLN A 499 38.39 -5.59 -16.91
C GLN A 499 37.43 -5.76 -18.13
N PRO A 500 37.77 -6.58 -19.15
CA PRO A 500 36.88 -6.92 -20.27
C PRO A 500 35.65 -7.74 -19.81
N PRO A 501 34.52 -7.76 -20.56
CA PRO A 501 34.33 -7.29 -21.93
C PRO A 501 33.87 -5.83 -22.09
N ALA A 502 33.47 -5.16 -21.01
CA ALA A 502 33.36 -3.71 -20.93
C ALA A 502 33.56 -3.31 -19.46
N PRO A 503 34.61 -2.55 -19.10
CA PRO A 503 34.90 -2.29 -17.71
C PRO A 503 33.84 -1.42 -17.06
N PRO A 504 33.43 -1.69 -15.80
CA PRO A 504 32.77 -0.69 -14.99
C PRO A 504 33.69 0.52 -14.88
N ARG A 505 33.14 1.69 -15.24
CA ARG A 505 33.85 2.98 -15.22
C ARG A 505 33.35 3.80 -14.05
N PRO A 506 34.19 4.66 -13.44
CA PRO A 506 33.72 5.58 -12.42
C PRO A 506 32.49 6.36 -12.91
N PRO A 507 31.43 6.52 -12.10
CA PRO A 507 30.20 7.19 -12.53
C PRO A 507 30.48 8.58 -13.15
N LEU A 508 31.44 9.30 -12.58
CA LEU A 508 31.84 10.65 -12.95
C LEU A 508 32.85 10.71 -14.12
N GLU A 509 33.31 9.56 -14.64
CA GLU A 509 34.28 9.52 -15.75
C GLU A 509 33.67 10.09 -17.03
N LYS A 510 34.33 11.07 -17.65
CA LYS A 510 33.89 11.62 -18.94
C LYS A 510 34.19 10.65 -20.08
N GLN A 511 33.18 10.33 -20.87
CA GLN A 511 33.30 9.53 -22.07
C GLN A 511 33.68 10.39 -23.29
N SER A 512 33.94 9.73 -24.42
CA SER A 512 34.30 10.40 -25.69
C SER A 512 33.20 11.33 -26.22
N ASP A 513 31.95 11.12 -25.80
CA ASP A 513 30.80 11.97 -26.10
C ASP A 513 30.73 13.25 -25.21
N GLY A 514 31.69 13.42 -24.31
CA GLY A 514 31.77 14.55 -23.37
C GLY A 514 30.84 14.45 -22.16
N ARG A 515 29.99 13.42 -22.07
CA ARG A 515 29.10 13.15 -20.94
C ARG A 515 29.80 12.25 -19.93
N THR A 516 29.39 12.31 -18.66
CA THR A 516 29.80 11.36 -17.62
C THR A 516 29.31 9.94 -17.95
N TYR A 517 29.94 8.91 -17.38
CA TYR A 517 29.57 7.52 -17.63
C TYR A 517 28.09 7.28 -17.35
N ILE A 518 27.57 7.75 -16.22
CA ILE A 518 26.13 7.95 -16.04
C ILE A 518 25.79 9.39 -16.41
N PRO A 519 24.95 9.65 -17.44
CA PRO A 519 24.57 11.00 -17.82
C PRO A 519 23.99 11.80 -16.65
N ASN A 520 24.33 13.08 -16.52
CA ASN A 520 23.85 14.00 -15.48
C ASN A 520 24.12 13.56 -14.03
N VAL A 521 25.00 12.60 -13.82
CA VAL A 521 25.33 12.13 -12.48
C VAL A 521 26.01 13.21 -11.66
N ARG A 522 25.62 13.31 -10.40
CA ARG A 522 26.25 14.14 -9.39
C ARG A 522 26.39 13.36 -8.09
N ILE A 523 27.35 13.78 -7.28
CA ILE A 523 27.48 13.29 -5.91
C ILE A 523 26.35 13.89 -5.07
N VAL A 524 25.73 13.08 -4.22
CA VAL A 524 24.75 13.57 -3.23
C VAL A 524 25.51 14.36 -2.18
N PRO A 525 25.29 15.67 -2.03
CA PRO A 525 26.09 16.48 -1.12
C PRO A 525 25.99 15.99 0.33
N GLY A 526 27.13 15.89 1.02
CA GLY A 526 27.24 15.39 2.38
C GLY A 526 27.11 13.86 2.52
N SER A 527 27.02 13.12 1.42
CA SER A 527 26.99 11.65 1.46
C SER A 527 28.38 11.01 1.50
N GLU A 528 29.41 11.79 1.22
CA GLU A 528 30.80 11.35 1.14
C GLU A 528 31.40 11.08 2.52
N ILE A 529 32.21 10.03 2.60
CA ILE A 529 33.05 9.71 3.74
C ILE A 529 34.46 9.52 3.22
N VAL A 530 35.38 10.38 3.66
CA VAL A 530 36.80 10.33 3.31
C VAL A 530 37.57 9.83 4.51
N ARG A 531 38.28 8.72 4.33
CA ARG A 531 39.23 8.19 5.32
C ARG A 531 40.62 8.16 4.71
N GLY A 532 41.63 8.40 5.53
CA GLY A 532 43.00 8.46 5.08
C GLY A 532 43.99 8.42 6.24
N PRO A 533 45.29 8.51 5.95
CA PRO A 533 46.34 8.48 6.97
C PRO A 533 46.31 9.73 7.87
N ASP A 534 46.46 9.59 9.18
CA ASP A 534 46.52 10.74 10.10
C ASP A 534 47.79 11.57 9.83
N MET A 535 47.58 12.83 9.44
CA MET A 535 48.63 13.80 9.12
C MET A 535 49.26 14.42 10.38
N ARG A 536 48.65 14.24 11.57
CA ARG A 536 49.15 14.84 12.80
C ARG A 536 50.36 14.07 13.33
N PRO A 537 51.49 14.74 13.62
CA PRO A 537 52.64 14.07 14.22
C PRO A 537 52.26 13.39 15.55
N GLY A 538 52.59 12.10 15.69
CA GLY A 538 52.34 11.34 16.92
C GLY A 538 52.21 9.83 16.69
N PRO A 539 51.84 9.05 17.73
CA PRO A 539 51.71 7.59 17.67
C PRO A 539 50.67 7.06 16.67
N HIS A 540 49.77 7.94 16.20
CA HIS A 540 48.75 7.61 15.20
C HIS A 540 49.11 8.07 13.79
N TYR A 541 50.27 8.69 13.59
CA TYR A 541 50.68 9.21 12.29
C TYR A 541 50.68 8.10 11.24
N GLY A 542 50.00 8.35 10.12
CA GLY A 542 49.82 7.40 9.03
C GLY A 542 48.80 6.28 9.27
N GLN A 543 48.16 6.21 10.44
CA GLN A 543 47.04 5.28 10.70
C GLN A 543 45.74 5.83 10.10
N GLU A 544 44.78 4.94 9.80
CA GLU A 544 43.51 5.33 9.19
C GLU A 544 42.65 6.16 10.16
N ILE A 545 42.23 7.33 9.72
CA ILE A 545 41.26 8.18 10.41
C ILE A 545 40.23 8.73 9.41
N THR A 546 39.09 9.19 9.91
CA THR A 546 38.11 9.91 9.09
C THR A 546 38.48 11.39 9.04
N TYR A 547 38.60 11.95 7.84
CA TYR A 547 38.89 13.37 7.65
C TYR A 547 37.64 14.22 7.84
N THR A 548 37.85 15.49 8.20
CA THR A 548 36.77 16.45 8.42
C THR A 548 36.53 17.28 7.16
N ARG A 549 35.27 17.38 6.71
CA ARG A 549 34.92 18.21 5.56
C ARG A 549 34.97 19.68 5.94
N VAL A 550 35.60 20.49 5.10
CA VAL A 550 35.60 21.95 5.19
C VAL A 550 34.83 22.53 4.00
N PRO A 551 33.93 23.49 4.22
CA PRO A 551 33.22 24.19 3.15
C PRO A 551 34.19 24.93 2.20
N ARG A 552 33.94 24.88 0.88
CA ARG A 552 34.69 25.58 -0.16
C ARG A 552 34.31 27.06 -0.28
N TRP A 553 33.06 27.44 0.00
CA TRP A 553 32.59 28.81 -0.17
C TRP A 553 33.17 29.74 0.90
N GLY A 554 34.02 30.69 0.48
CA GLY A 554 34.67 31.66 1.36
C GLY A 554 36.00 31.19 1.96
N ASN A 555 36.40 29.95 1.70
CA ASN A 555 37.69 29.40 2.13
C ASN A 555 38.64 29.25 0.94
N ASP A 556 39.87 29.66 1.15
CA ASP A 556 40.97 29.42 0.21
C ASP A 556 41.36 27.93 0.28
N PRO A 557 41.38 27.17 -0.83
CA PRO A 557 41.81 25.77 -0.82
C PRO A 557 43.24 25.57 -0.30
N MET A 558 44.08 26.62 -0.29
CA MET A 558 45.40 26.59 0.33
C MET A 558 45.36 26.67 1.87
N LYS A 559 44.21 26.92 2.49
CA LYS A 559 44.07 27.08 3.96
C LYS A 559 43.50 25.86 4.66
N LEU A 560 43.45 24.71 4.00
CA LEU A 560 43.09 23.45 4.64
C LEU A 560 44.16 23.07 5.67
N GLY A 561 43.71 22.61 6.83
CA GLY A 561 44.59 22.05 7.86
C GLY A 561 44.78 20.54 7.73
N PRO A 562 45.64 19.95 8.58
CA PRO A 562 45.84 18.51 8.61
C PRO A 562 44.53 17.75 8.88
N ASN A 563 44.29 16.67 8.14
CA ASN A 563 43.07 15.82 8.22
C ASN A 563 41.76 16.53 7.84
N GLU A 564 41.86 17.63 7.12
CA GLU A 564 40.72 18.32 6.52
C GLU A 564 40.69 18.09 5.01
N TYR A 565 39.49 18.12 4.43
CA TYR A 565 39.32 18.04 2.98
C TYR A 565 38.20 18.96 2.49
N MET A 566 38.31 19.36 1.22
CA MET A 566 37.24 20.01 0.45
C MET A 566 36.82 19.09 -0.71
N ILE A 567 35.57 19.17 -1.15
CA ILE A 567 35.07 18.40 -2.30
C ILE A 567 34.24 19.29 -3.23
N ASN A 568 34.32 19.03 -4.53
CA ASN A 568 33.41 19.61 -5.51
C ASN A 568 32.23 18.70 -5.81
N TYR A 569 31.03 19.16 -5.52
CA TYR A 569 29.81 18.45 -5.92
C TYR A 569 29.39 18.74 -7.37
N THR A 570 29.78 19.89 -7.90
CA THR A 570 29.48 20.34 -9.27
C THR A 570 30.73 20.90 -9.93
N ASP A 571 30.70 21.01 -11.26
CA ASP A 571 31.73 21.74 -12.00
C ASP A 571 31.75 23.22 -11.59
N GLY A 572 32.94 23.77 -11.38
CA GLY A 572 33.14 25.18 -11.03
C GLY A 572 32.78 26.12 -12.19
N PRO A 573 32.33 27.35 -11.90
CA PRO A 573 31.83 28.29 -12.91
C PRO A 573 32.85 28.70 -13.99
N ASN A 574 34.16 28.59 -13.69
CA ASN A 574 35.25 28.93 -14.62
C ASN A 574 36.04 27.69 -15.05
N LYS A 575 35.44 26.50 -15.04
CA LYS A 575 36.13 25.25 -15.37
C LYS A 575 36.73 25.34 -16.78
N THR A 576 38.04 25.44 -16.86
CA THR A 576 38.79 25.25 -18.10
C THR A 576 39.15 23.78 -18.24
N ALA A 577 39.44 23.31 -19.46
CA ALA A 577 39.82 21.92 -19.71
C ALA A 577 41.04 21.46 -18.88
N ASN A 578 41.87 22.41 -18.43
CA ASN A 578 43.14 22.15 -17.77
C ASN A 578 43.10 22.37 -16.25
N ASP A 579 41.95 22.73 -15.67
CA ASP A 579 41.82 22.97 -14.23
C ASP A 579 41.05 21.84 -13.53
N PRO A 580 41.74 20.77 -13.09
CA PRO A 580 41.12 19.60 -12.47
C PRO A 580 40.53 19.90 -11.09
N ILE A 581 40.96 20.96 -10.40
CA ILE A 581 40.43 21.33 -9.07
C ILE A 581 39.07 22.02 -9.13
N GLN A 582 38.57 22.31 -10.33
CA GLN A 582 37.21 22.80 -10.59
C GLN A 582 36.28 21.71 -11.12
N ALA A 583 36.76 20.48 -11.33
CA ALA A 583 35.90 19.38 -11.75
C ALA A 583 35.06 18.84 -10.58
N ALA A 584 33.83 18.43 -10.88
CA ALA A 584 33.01 17.65 -9.96
C ALA A 584 33.70 16.35 -9.54
N GLY A 585 33.60 15.98 -8.27
CA GLY A 585 34.26 14.82 -7.68
C GLY A 585 35.74 15.01 -7.36
N THR A 586 36.30 16.21 -7.51
CA THR A 586 37.65 16.49 -7.04
C THR A 586 37.65 16.74 -5.53
N ILE A 587 38.48 16.01 -4.80
CA ILE A 587 38.71 16.17 -3.35
C ILE A 587 40.09 16.78 -3.16
N ILE A 588 40.17 17.88 -2.42
CA ILE A 588 41.39 18.64 -2.15
C ILE A 588 41.76 18.47 -0.68
N PHE A 589 43.04 18.27 -0.42
CA PHE A 589 43.63 18.14 0.91
C PHE A 589 44.53 19.33 1.23
N ASP A 590 45.09 19.35 2.45
CA ASP A 590 46.11 20.33 2.85
C ASP A 590 47.20 20.45 1.79
N SER A 591 47.30 21.64 1.21
CA SER A 591 48.19 21.98 0.10
C SER A 591 49.19 23.07 0.49
N GLN A 592 49.37 23.32 1.79
CA GLN A 592 50.32 24.33 2.26
C GLN A 592 51.77 23.92 1.96
N PRO A 593 52.67 24.89 1.70
CA PRO A 593 54.09 24.63 1.56
C PRO A 593 54.66 24.13 2.89
N ASP A 594 55.48 23.08 2.87
CA ASP A 594 56.32 22.79 4.03
C ASP A 594 57.47 23.82 4.12
N PRO A 595 57.86 24.23 5.34
CA PRO A 595 58.95 25.18 5.56
C PRO A 595 60.34 24.63 5.17
N ASP A 596 60.49 23.31 4.99
CA ASP A 596 61.75 22.69 4.58
C ASP A 596 61.81 22.45 3.05
N PRO A 597 62.91 22.84 2.37
CA PRO A 597 63.07 22.64 0.93
C PRO A 597 63.14 21.14 0.59
N MET A 598 62.01 20.62 0.13
CA MET A 598 61.77 19.36 -0.58
C MET A 598 62.99 18.43 -0.77
N PRO A 599 63.32 17.55 0.19
CA PRO A 599 64.22 16.44 -0.09
C PRO A 599 63.43 15.18 -0.48
N ASP A 600 63.86 14.55 -1.56
CA ASP A 600 63.69 13.14 -1.97
C ASP A 600 62.26 12.51 -1.92
N PRO A 601 61.69 12.07 -3.07
CA PRO A 601 60.48 11.25 -3.13
C PRO A 601 60.56 9.92 -2.35
N ASN A 602 61.73 9.53 -1.84
CA ASN A 602 61.95 8.36 -0.99
C ASN A 602 62.26 8.67 0.50
N ASN A 603 62.10 9.93 0.95
CA ASN A 603 62.34 10.46 2.30
C ASN A 603 62.95 9.48 3.35
N PRO A 604 64.27 9.19 3.28
CA PRO A 604 64.96 8.23 4.17
C PRO A 604 65.07 8.68 5.63
N ASP A 605 64.68 9.93 5.96
CA ASP A 605 64.80 10.49 7.30
C ASP A 605 63.63 10.14 8.23
N GLY A 606 62.52 9.60 7.69
CA GLY A 606 61.37 9.17 8.50
C GLY A 606 60.82 10.28 9.42
N LYS A 607 60.91 11.54 9.01
CA LYS A 607 60.37 12.68 9.78
C LYS A 607 58.97 13.04 9.25
N PRO A 608 57.97 13.20 10.13
CA PRO A 608 56.65 13.74 9.77
C PRO A 608 56.82 15.11 9.09
N ARG A 609 56.18 15.30 7.94
CA ARG A 609 56.03 16.62 7.33
C ARG A 609 54.69 17.21 7.75
N ALA A 610 54.63 18.53 7.89
CA ALA A 610 53.46 19.19 8.44
C ALA A 610 52.24 19.08 7.51
N HIS A 611 52.47 19.15 6.19
CA HIS A 611 51.39 19.28 5.21
C HIS A 611 51.32 18.13 4.18
N TRP A 612 52.23 17.15 4.22
CA TRP A 612 52.15 15.99 3.31
C TRP A 612 51.20 14.92 3.83
N LEU A 613 50.54 14.24 2.90
CA LEU A 613 49.85 13.00 3.23
C LEU A 613 50.89 11.93 3.60
N PRO A 614 50.77 11.28 4.78
CA PRO A 614 51.72 10.25 5.17
C PRO A 614 51.78 9.08 4.18
N VAL A 615 53.01 8.64 3.87
CA VAL A 615 53.28 7.44 3.06
C VAL A 615 53.76 6.25 3.90
N PHE A 616 54.11 6.50 5.17
CA PHE A 616 54.45 5.50 6.19
C PHE A 616 53.60 5.72 7.44
N SER A 617 53.35 4.67 8.21
CA SER A 617 52.69 4.74 9.51
C SER A 617 53.67 4.46 10.63
N TYR A 618 53.35 4.88 11.86
CA TYR A 618 54.07 4.46 13.06
C TYR A 618 53.21 3.54 13.89
N ASP A 619 53.83 2.53 14.50
CA ASP A 619 53.18 1.75 15.54
C ASP A 619 53.04 2.58 16.83
N ALA A 620 52.33 2.03 17.83
CA ALA A 620 52.15 2.68 19.13
C ALA A 620 53.46 2.98 19.87
N ASN A 621 54.58 2.36 19.44
CA ASN A 621 55.91 2.52 20.04
C ASN A 621 56.78 3.51 19.24
N GLY A 622 56.25 4.12 18.18
CA GLY A 622 57.00 5.06 17.33
C GLY A 622 57.96 4.39 16.34
N ASN A 623 57.83 3.08 16.11
CA ASN A 623 58.60 2.41 15.07
C ASN A 623 57.91 2.59 13.70
N LEU A 624 58.71 2.77 12.66
CA LEU A 624 58.23 2.81 11.28
C LEU A 624 57.54 1.48 10.92
N THR A 625 56.31 1.56 10.47
CA THR A 625 55.54 0.46 9.89
C THR A 625 55.27 0.77 8.41
N ALA A 626 55.38 -0.23 7.55
CA ALA A 626 55.09 -0.09 6.12
C ALA A 626 53.83 -0.88 5.76
N PRO A 627 52.95 -0.40 4.85
CA PRO A 627 52.73 0.99 4.37
C PRO A 627 51.66 1.76 5.18
N ALA A 628 51.59 3.10 5.04
CA ALA A 628 50.52 3.92 5.63
C ALA A 628 49.12 3.50 5.16
N ALA A 629 48.09 3.93 5.89
CA ALA A 629 46.71 3.79 5.46
C ALA A 629 46.48 4.45 4.10
N LYS A 630 45.75 3.76 3.23
CA LYS A 630 45.32 4.30 1.94
C LYS A 630 44.17 5.29 2.13
N ILE A 631 43.99 6.19 1.18
CA ILE A 631 42.82 7.05 1.15
C ILE A 631 41.65 6.24 0.60
N THR A 632 40.56 6.17 1.34
CA THR A 632 39.33 5.51 0.91
C THR A 632 38.18 6.51 0.90
N VAL A 633 37.40 6.48 -0.17
CA VAL A 633 36.23 7.35 -0.35
C VAL A 633 35.01 6.52 -0.66
N THR A 634 33.95 6.69 0.12
CA THR A 634 32.60 6.21 -0.21
C THR A 634 31.69 7.40 -0.40
N TYR A 635 30.74 7.32 -1.33
CA TYR A 635 29.79 8.39 -1.61
C TYR A 635 28.54 7.84 -2.28
N LYS A 636 27.48 8.66 -2.31
CA LYS A 636 26.27 8.34 -3.05
C LYS A 636 26.15 9.25 -4.27
N ILE A 637 25.52 8.72 -5.31
CA ILE A 637 25.26 9.36 -6.58
C ILE A 637 23.76 9.47 -6.85
N GLN A 638 23.40 10.43 -7.69
CA GLN A 638 22.06 10.63 -8.23
C GLN A 638 22.19 11.30 -9.61
N ASN A 639 21.23 11.08 -10.52
CA ASN A 639 21.24 11.69 -11.86
C ASN A 639 19.91 12.39 -12.24
N ASN A 640 18.99 12.53 -11.30
CA ASN A 640 17.81 13.36 -11.46
C ASN A 640 18.16 14.86 -11.52
N LEU A 641 17.34 15.67 -12.17
CA LEU A 641 17.49 17.13 -12.20
C LEU A 641 16.59 17.81 -11.17
N PRO A 642 16.94 19.03 -10.74
CA PRO A 642 16.08 19.84 -9.87
C PRO A 642 14.70 20.14 -10.46
N SER A 643 14.55 20.04 -11.78
CA SER A 643 13.29 20.24 -12.51
C SER A 643 12.45 18.96 -12.66
N ASP A 644 12.97 17.79 -12.28
CA ASP A 644 12.23 16.54 -12.44
C ASP A 644 11.00 16.53 -11.52
N VAL A 645 9.88 16.03 -12.02
CA VAL A 645 8.62 15.93 -11.27
C VAL A 645 8.20 14.48 -11.18
N VAL A 646 7.89 14.01 -9.98
CA VAL A 646 7.38 12.66 -9.75
C VAL A 646 5.89 12.70 -9.53
N LYS A 647 5.18 11.79 -10.21
CA LYS A 647 3.76 11.53 -10.00
C LYS A 647 3.48 10.04 -9.96
N ALA A 648 2.41 9.65 -9.28
CA ALA A 648 2.03 8.25 -9.23
C ALA A 648 0.51 8.02 -9.35
N ASP A 649 0.16 6.92 -10.00
CA ASP A 649 -1.17 6.32 -10.01
C ASP A 649 -1.09 4.99 -9.26
N TYR A 650 -1.83 4.86 -8.17
CA TYR A 650 -1.74 3.65 -7.36
C TYR A 650 -3.04 3.34 -6.64
N LEU A 651 -3.28 2.05 -6.40
CA LEU A 651 -4.20 1.60 -5.37
C LEU A 651 -3.45 1.57 -4.05
N THR A 652 -3.98 2.19 -3.01
CA THR A 652 -3.34 2.20 -1.67
C THR A 652 -4.19 1.47 -0.65
N ARG A 653 -3.53 0.69 0.21
CA ARG A 653 -4.17 0.09 1.39
C ARG A 653 -4.29 1.06 2.56
N GLN A 654 -3.73 2.28 2.47
CA GLN A 654 -3.89 3.29 3.51
C GLN A 654 -5.22 4.06 3.40
N LEU A 655 -5.88 3.98 2.25
CA LEU A 655 -7.24 4.49 2.06
C LEU A 655 -8.15 3.36 1.62
N MET A 656 -9.25 3.18 2.33
CA MET A 656 -10.32 2.28 1.93
C MET A 656 -11.49 3.11 1.38
N THR A 657 -11.96 2.78 0.19
CA THR A 657 -13.24 3.26 -0.32
C THR A 657 -14.33 2.32 0.19
N VAL A 658 -15.21 2.86 1.03
CA VAL A 658 -16.39 2.18 1.53
C VAL A 658 -17.59 2.75 0.79
N ALA A 659 -18.26 1.90 0.02
CA ALA A 659 -19.58 2.20 -0.52
C ALA A 659 -20.60 1.31 0.19
N VAL A 660 -21.68 1.91 0.70
CA VAL A 660 -22.80 1.19 1.30
C VAL A 660 -24.07 1.64 0.60
N GLY A 661 -24.68 0.73 -0.15
CA GLY A 661 -25.92 0.96 -0.88
C GLY A 661 -27.08 0.16 -0.29
N VAL A 662 -27.77 0.70 0.70
CA VAL A 662 -28.90 -0.01 1.31
C VAL A 662 -30.11 0.07 0.39
N ARG A 663 -30.59 -1.08 -0.08
CA ARG A 663 -31.83 -1.22 -0.87
C ARG A 663 -32.87 -1.93 -0.03
N LEU A 664 -33.96 -1.23 0.29
CA LEU A 664 -35.07 -1.75 1.08
C LEU A 664 -36.33 -1.89 0.23
N PHE A 665 -37.05 -3.00 0.41
CA PHE A 665 -38.35 -3.21 -0.24
C PHE A 665 -39.51 -2.82 0.68
N ASP A 666 -40.51 -2.14 0.10
CA ASP A 666 -41.81 -2.02 0.74
C ASP A 666 -42.57 -3.34 0.62
N LEU A 667 -42.84 -4.01 1.75
CA LEU A 667 -43.51 -5.31 1.81
C LEU A 667 -44.89 -5.32 1.11
N ASN A 668 -45.57 -4.17 1.04
CA ASN A 668 -46.89 -4.08 0.43
C ASN A 668 -46.86 -3.82 -1.08
N SER A 669 -45.86 -3.08 -1.56
CA SER A 669 -45.80 -2.64 -2.97
C SER A 669 -44.67 -3.29 -3.78
N GLY A 670 -43.73 -3.99 -3.13
CA GLY A 670 -42.55 -4.57 -3.76
C GLY A 670 -41.60 -3.53 -4.37
N GLN A 671 -41.83 -2.24 -4.13
CA GLN A 671 -41.04 -1.18 -4.73
C GLN A 671 -39.76 -0.96 -3.92
N PRO A 672 -38.58 -1.05 -4.55
CA PRO A 672 -37.32 -0.81 -3.87
C PRO A 672 -37.14 0.69 -3.61
N GLN A 673 -36.60 1.03 -2.45
CA GLN A 673 -36.01 2.34 -2.14
C GLN A 673 -34.53 2.13 -1.86
N GLN A 674 -33.68 2.93 -2.49
CA GLN A 674 -32.24 2.77 -2.39
C GLN A 674 -31.59 4.07 -1.89
N ALA A 675 -30.63 3.91 -0.98
CA ALA A 675 -29.75 4.97 -0.55
C ALA A 675 -28.30 4.49 -0.62
N THR A 676 -27.45 5.22 -1.34
CA THR A 676 -26.03 4.89 -1.48
C THR A 676 -25.18 6.00 -0.89
N LEU A 677 -24.26 5.61 -0.02
CA LEU A 677 -23.23 6.47 0.55
C LEU A 677 -21.86 5.94 0.14
N THR A 678 -20.94 6.84 -0.19
CA THR A 678 -19.55 6.49 -0.52
C THR A 678 -18.62 7.41 0.22
N GLN A 679 -17.63 6.84 0.90
CA GLN A 679 -16.65 7.58 1.66
C GLN A 679 -15.28 6.92 1.56
N GLN A 680 -14.24 7.74 1.55
CA GLN A 680 -12.86 7.29 1.69
C GLN A 680 -12.43 7.46 3.14
N VAL A 681 -11.88 6.39 3.73
CA VAL A 681 -11.44 6.35 5.12
C VAL A 681 -9.97 6.02 5.15
N LYS A 682 -9.18 6.88 5.81
CA LYS A 682 -7.76 6.61 6.06
C LYS A 682 -7.62 5.60 7.18
N VAL A 683 -6.87 4.53 6.92
CA VAL A 683 -6.57 3.46 7.88
C VAL A 683 -5.11 3.55 8.32
N ARG A 684 -4.81 3.12 9.54
CA ARG A 684 -3.47 3.29 10.12
C ARG A 684 -2.45 2.29 9.61
N ASN A 685 -2.88 1.05 9.28
CA ASN A 685 -2.07 -0.05 8.73
C ASN A 685 -0.58 -0.02 9.16
N ILE A 686 -0.34 -0.19 10.46
CA ILE A 686 0.92 0.18 11.14
C ILE A 686 2.08 -0.80 10.87
N GLN A 687 1.81 -2.02 10.40
CA GLN A 687 2.80 -3.07 10.16
C GLN A 687 2.33 -4.07 9.10
N ARG A 688 3.08 -4.18 8.01
CA ARG A 688 3.27 -5.48 7.36
C ARG A 688 4.74 -5.65 7.07
#